data_AF-A0A956CA77-F1
#
_entry.id   AF-A0A956CA77-F1
#
_cell.length_a   1.000
_cell.length_b   1.000
_cell.length_c   1.000
_cell.angle_alpha   90.00
_cell.angle_beta   90.00
_cell.angle_gamma   90.00
#
_symmetry.space_group_name_H-M   'P 1'
#
loop_
_entity.id
_entity.type
_entity.pdbx_description
1 polymer ?
#
loop_
_entity_poly.entity_id
_entity_poly.type
_entity_poly.pdbx_seq_one_letter_code
_entity_poly.pdbx_strand_id
1 'polypeptide(L)'
;MAHALVLTPNLRHYDWGDPRFIPELLGRAATGKPVAEAWYGAHPVAPAHTAAGTPLDSLVSETLIGPEHFARYGRLPYLLKVLAADRPLSIQVHPSVEQARRGFEREERAGVPRDAAHRCYRDDSEKPELIVALTPFDALCGFRPPEEIATMLERVPELGALLPRRAEIATVLETYFALPPTVVETALAQLLARLEEEALDLDSPEHWALAAHRAQGRAAPDPGLVFVFLLEHVHLEPGQGLFLPAGVPHAYLRGAGIELMASSDNVLRAGLTTKHVDVRELLSVVRFDARVPPIVSPVWDGAHVVGRYPVPAPVLGLQRLELAPGHTLERVANGAETVLCVQGTAIVRVAGEEHSLSPGAACLVPDASPYQVASEQPAVLFVAGVPGREPATSFRGKHPARLTFGTSGLRGLVTDITDLEAYINTAGFLDFLVAIGDAVPGTPVVLAGDQRPSTERILRAVARAVRDRGLTVDYVGRIPTPALTYFGLLRRCPSIMVTGSHIPFDRNGIKFNKSAGEVLKADEADILAAVARARHSEYERDPLASAFDDSGMLRERVELPPASDAGRAAYVRRYLDAFPSDALSGTTVLLYEHSAVGREVLAEVLRGLGATVHATGRSESFVAIDTEAISDAQLAAIQALADDALERFGRFDAIASTDGDSDRPMLLSVDADGRVQFFGGDRVGLVVADFLQADAIAVPISSSDAIERHFAPRGVKVVRTRIGSPWVIAAMDTLEGERVMGWEANGGFLLASRVQLPDGALAPLPTRDAVLPIVATLSAARAKGQTLGEMFAALPRRHGKSGLLDQVDPAVSRAIVERFGPTNPDVVHVSFLEGRITWRDASGREHAATAELDRELTRIRAALARHFAGFGAIVELDYLDGIRIYFASEDVAHVRPSGNAPQLRIYALADDAARAEEIVAQGLAEPDGILRRLASDAMDRGE
;
A
#
# COMPACT_ATOMS: atom_id res chain seq x y z
N MET A 1 11.69 -19.83 -11.98
CA MET A 1 12.03 -18.42 -12.29
C MET A 1 12.33 -18.35 -13.77
N ALA A 2 11.85 -17.32 -14.46
CA ALA A 2 12.11 -17.18 -15.89
C ALA A 2 13.54 -16.61 -16.11
N HIS A 3 14.21 -17.09 -17.16
CA HIS A 3 15.57 -16.69 -17.52
C HIS A 3 15.54 -15.45 -18.42
N ALA A 4 16.62 -14.65 -18.42
CA ALA A 4 16.72 -13.54 -19.37
C ALA A 4 17.03 -14.03 -20.79
N LEU A 5 16.51 -13.31 -21.78
CA LEU A 5 16.68 -13.63 -23.19
C LEU A 5 17.70 -12.67 -23.80
N VAL A 6 18.91 -13.14 -24.13
CA VAL A 6 19.89 -12.34 -24.87
C VAL A 6 19.38 -12.07 -26.28
N LEU A 7 19.39 -10.80 -26.71
CA LEU A 7 18.79 -10.34 -27.95
C LEU A 7 19.85 -9.97 -28.99
N THR A 8 19.63 -10.42 -30.22
CA THR A 8 20.26 -9.91 -31.44
C THR A 8 19.27 -8.98 -32.14
N PRO A 9 19.61 -7.71 -32.39
CA PRO A 9 18.68 -6.78 -33.00
C PRO A 9 18.41 -7.11 -34.48
N ASN A 10 17.22 -6.74 -34.95
CA ASN A 10 16.91 -6.72 -36.38
C ASN A 10 17.39 -5.39 -37.00
N LEU A 11 18.24 -5.44 -38.02
CA LEU A 11 18.80 -4.24 -38.66
C LEU A 11 17.93 -3.79 -39.83
N ARG A 12 17.59 -2.51 -39.86
CA ARG A 12 16.83 -1.88 -40.94
C ARG A 12 17.74 -1.01 -41.80
N HIS A 13 17.64 -1.20 -43.10
CA HIS A 13 18.44 -0.49 -44.10
C HIS A 13 17.53 0.46 -44.87
N TYR A 14 17.53 1.74 -44.47
CA TYR A 14 16.87 2.82 -45.21
C TYR A 14 17.93 3.78 -45.74
N ASP A 15 17.66 4.42 -46.88
CA ASP A 15 18.64 5.26 -47.59
C ASP A 15 19.11 6.49 -46.80
N TRP A 16 18.38 6.88 -45.76
CA TRP A 16 18.72 7.97 -44.85
C TRP A 16 19.65 7.55 -43.70
N GLY A 17 19.88 6.25 -43.53
CA GLY A 17 20.61 5.71 -42.38
C GLY A 17 22.10 6.01 -42.39
N ASP A 18 22.68 6.22 -41.21
CA ASP A 18 24.13 6.36 -41.05
C ASP A 18 24.84 5.01 -41.30
N PRO A 19 25.88 4.96 -42.15
CA PRO A 19 26.55 3.70 -42.50
C PRO A 19 27.57 3.22 -41.45
N ARG A 20 27.78 3.96 -40.35
CA ARG A 20 28.86 3.77 -39.37
C ARG A 20 28.36 3.55 -37.94
N PHE A 21 27.48 4.39 -37.42
CA PHE A 21 27.15 4.43 -35.99
C PHE A 21 26.65 3.08 -35.44
N ILE A 22 25.61 2.49 -36.04
CA ILE A 22 25.06 1.21 -35.60
C ILE A 22 26.06 0.06 -35.80
N PRO A 23 26.74 -0.08 -36.96
CA PRO A 23 27.81 -1.06 -37.13
C PRO A 23 28.91 -0.96 -36.06
N GLU A 24 29.41 0.23 -35.79
CA GLU A 24 30.46 0.49 -34.79
C GLU A 24 29.96 0.17 -33.37
N LEU A 25 28.73 0.58 -33.04
CA LEU A 25 28.09 0.24 -31.77
C LEU A 25 28.02 -1.28 -31.56
N LEU A 26 27.71 -2.04 -32.61
CA LEU A 26 27.63 -3.51 -32.58
C LEU A 26 29.00 -4.21 -32.68
N GLY A 27 30.10 -3.46 -32.69
CA GLY A 27 31.45 -4.02 -32.85
C GLY A 27 31.71 -4.64 -34.23
N ARG A 28 30.99 -4.21 -35.27
CA ARG A 28 31.10 -4.70 -36.66
C ARG A 28 31.80 -3.67 -37.54
N ALA A 29 32.57 -4.12 -38.53
CA ALA A 29 33.17 -3.24 -39.52
C ALA A 29 32.09 -2.55 -40.39
N ALA A 30 32.17 -1.23 -40.55
CA ALA A 30 31.28 -0.49 -41.43
C ALA A 30 31.44 -0.96 -42.89
N THR A 31 30.32 -1.37 -43.51
CA THR A 31 30.32 -1.89 -44.89
C THR A 31 30.11 -0.78 -45.93
N GLY A 32 29.88 0.45 -45.48
CA GLY A 32 29.47 1.59 -46.32
C GLY A 32 28.00 1.59 -46.72
N LYS A 33 27.24 0.52 -46.42
CA LYS A 33 25.78 0.47 -46.64
C LYS A 33 25.05 1.18 -45.48
N PRO A 34 24.02 2.01 -45.76
CA PRO A 34 23.19 2.64 -44.73
C PRO A 34 22.61 1.62 -43.74
N VAL A 35 22.70 1.92 -42.44
CA VAL A 35 22.02 1.18 -41.37
C VAL A 35 21.25 2.19 -40.53
N ALA A 36 19.93 2.19 -40.71
CA ALA A 36 19.06 3.23 -40.21
C ALA A 36 18.58 2.96 -38.78
N GLU A 37 18.23 1.71 -38.49
CA GLU A 37 17.67 1.33 -37.18
C GLU A 37 18.14 -0.07 -36.77
N ALA A 38 18.28 -0.30 -35.46
CA ALA A 38 18.48 -1.61 -34.84
C ALA A 38 17.35 -1.86 -33.83
N TRP A 39 16.51 -2.87 -34.07
CA TRP A 39 15.27 -3.12 -33.31
C TRP A 39 15.49 -4.20 -32.25
N TYR A 40 15.17 -3.88 -30.99
CA TYR A 40 15.30 -4.76 -29.82
C TYR A 40 13.94 -5.15 -29.22
N GLY A 41 12.93 -5.37 -30.06
CA GLY A 41 11.56 -5.64 -29.62
C GLY A 41 10.90 -6.81 -30.34
N ALA A 42 9.67 -7.07 -29.94
CA ALA A 42 8.85 -8.19 -30.42
C ALA A 42 7.89 -7.77 -31.56
N HIS A 43 8.30 -6.81 -32.39
CA HIS A 43 7.43 -6.29 -33.44
C HIS A 43 7.34 -7.28 -34.63
N PRO A 44 6.14 -7.67 -35.09
CA PRO A 44 5.98 -8.74 -36.09
C PRO A 44 6.71 -8.51 -37.42
N VAL A 45 6.87 -7.24 -37.83
CA VAL A 45 7.55 -6.88 -39.09
C VAL A 45 9.06 -7.14 -39.04
N ALA A 46 9.68 -6.99 -37.87
CA ALA A 46 11.13 -7.09 -37.71
C ALA A 46 11.48 -7.42 -36.24
N PRO A 47 11.13 -8.63 -35.76
CA PRO A 47 11.40 -9.01 -34.39
C PRO A 47 12.90 -9.16 -34.15
N ALA A 48 13.35 -8.81 -32.94
CA ALA A 48 14.65 -9.21 -32.43
C ALA A 48 14.70 -10.74 -32.28
N HIS A 49 15.90 -11.32 -32.32
CA HIS A 49 16.08 -12.77 -32.20
C HIS A 49 16.84 -13.11 -30.92
N THR A 50 16.49 -14.22 -30.28
CA THR A 50 17.28 -14.73 -29.16
C THR A 50 18.63 -15.28 -29.65
N ALA A 51 19.56 -15.57 -28.73
CA ALA A 51 20.81 -16.26 -29.06
C ALA A 51 20.59 -17.62 -29.78
N ALA A 52 19.44 -18.26 -29.57
CA ALA A 52 19.05 -19.49 -30.26
C ALA A 52 18.46 -19.26 -31.67
N GLY A 53 18.33 -18.01 -32.11
CA GLY A 53 17.74 -17.64 -33.40
C GLY A 53 16.21 -17.61 -33.40
N THR A 54 15.55 -17.69 -32.24
CA THR A 54 14.09 -17.64 -32.14
C THR A 54 13.61 -16.18 -32.19
N PRO A 55 12.61 -15.83 -33.02
CA PRO A 55 12.10 -14.46 -33.08
C PRO A 55 11.28 -14.13 -31.82
N LEU A 56 11.48 -12.94 -31.26
CA LEU A 56 10.97 -12.57 -29.93
C LEU A 56 9.45 -12.46 -29.87
N ASP A 57 8.80 -12.07 -30.96
CA ASP A 57 7.33 -12.02 -31.09
C ASP A 57 6.67 -13.38 -30.84
N SER A 58 7.32 -14.47 -31.26
CA SER A 58 6.85 -15.84 -31.01
C SER A 58 6.97 -16.30 -29.55
N LEU A 59 7.72 -15.58 -28.72
CA LEU A 59 7.98 -15.91 -27.32
C LEU A 59 7.13 -15.09 -26.33
N VAL A 60 6.39 -14.09 -26.83
CA VAL A 60 5.55 -13.25 -25.98
C VAL A 60 4.45 -14.09 -25.34
N SER A 61 4.42 -14.07 -24.01
CA SER A 61 3.52 -14.87 -23.18
C SER A 61 3.23 -14.16 -21.87
N GLU A 62 2.16 -14.58 -21.18
CA GLU A 62 1.80 -14.08 -19.85
C GLU A 62 2.96 -14.18 -18.86
N THR A 63 3.73 -15.27 -18.93
CA THR A 63 4.92 -15.48 -18.09
C THR A 63 6.10 -14.58 -18.43
N LEU A 64 6.22 -14.13 -19.68
CA LEU A 64 7.34 -13.30 -20.11
C LEU A 64 7.08 -11.82 -19.78
N ILE A 65 5.90 -11.30 -20.14
CA ILE A 65 5.59 -9.87 -20.02
C ILE A 65 4.76 -9.50 -18.79
N GLY A 66 4.25 -10.50 -18.07
CA GLY A 66 3.46 -10.36 -16.85
C GLY A 66 1.94 -10.44 -17.10
N PRO A 67 1.14 -10.94 -16.14
CA PRO A 67 -0.29 -11.13 -16.30
C PRO A 67 -1.04 -9.83 -16.56
N GLU A 68 -0.67 -8.73 -15.87
CA GLU A 68 -1.30 -7.43 -16.07
C GLU A 68 -1.06 -6.89 -17.49
N HIS A 69 0.20 -6.91 -17.94
CA HIS A 69 0.56 -6.41 -19.27
C HIS A 69 0.04 -7.33 -20.39
N PHE A 70 0.04 -8.64 -20.18
CA PHE A 70 -0.52 -9.58 -21.15
C PHE A 70 -2.03 -9.42 -21.28
N ALA A 71 -2.76 -9.29 -20.17
CA ALA A 71 -4.20 -9.02 -20.20
C ALA A 71 -4.53 -7.67 -20.86
N ARG A 72 -3.68 -6.65 -20.65
CA ARG A 72 -3.90 -5.30 -21.17
C ARG A 72 -3.53 -5.13 -22.64
N TYR A 73 -2.41 -5.71 -23.07
CA TYR A 73 -1.83 -5.43 -24.39
C TYR A 73 -1.77 -6.65 -25.31
N GLY A 74 -1.73 -7.88 -24.77
CA GLY A 74 -1.59 -9.12 -25.52
C GLY A 74 -0.28 -9.29 -26.30
N ARG A 75 0.62 -8.30 -26.24
CA ARG A 75 1.92 -8.24 -26.92
C ARG A 75 2.93 -7.45 -26.08
N LEU A 76 4.23 -7.47 -26.45
CA LEU A 76 5.20 -6.53 -25.86
C LEU A 76 4.76 -5.09 -26.21
N PRO A 77 4.49 -4.23 -25.22
CA PRO A 77 3.73 -3.00 -25.45
C PRO A 77 4.57 -1.84 -26.01
N TYR A 78 5.89 -1.97 -25.99
CA TYR A 78 6.84 -0.98 -26.51
C TYR A 78 7.79 -1.60 -27.53
N LEU A 79 8.44 -0.75 -28.32
CA LEU A 79 9.53 -1.09 -29.22
C LEU A 79 10.72 -0.16 -28.94
N LEU A 80 11.82 -0.76 -28.49
CA LEU A 80 13.10 -0.09 -28.30
C LEU A 80 13.96 -0.21 -29.57
N LYS A 81 14.53 0.90 -30.02
CA LYS A 81 15.45 0.95 -31.16
C LYS A 81 16.66 1.82 -30.86
N VAL A 82 17.75 1.52 -31.54
CA VAL A 82 18.79 2.52 -31.84
C VAL A 82 18.52 3.04 -33.24
N LEU A 83 18.32 4.34 -33.39
CA LEU A 83 18.13 5.03 -34.67
C LEU A 83 19.40 5.83 -35.00
N ALA A 84 19.83 5.81 -36.26
CA ALA A 84 20.96 6.62 -36.73
C ALA A 84 20.66 7.23 -38.10
N ALA A 85 20.48 8.55 -38.12
CA ALA A 85 20.18 9.34 -39.31
C ALA A 85 21.41 10.09 -39.81
N ASP A 86 21.76 9.88 -41.07
CA ASP A 86 22.75 10.70 -41.81
C ASP A 86 22.08 11.73 -42.72
N ARG A 87 20.78 11.53 -43.03
CA ARG A 87 19.98 12.41 -43.89
C ARG A 87 18.58 12.61 -43.32
N PRO A 88 17.89 13.71 -43.71
CA PRO A 88 16.52 13.97 -43.24
C PRO A 88 15.52 12.87 -43.56
N LEU A 89 14.74 12.50 -42.54
CA LEU A 89 13.60 11.60 -42.65
C LEU A 89 12.37 12.35 -43.16
N SER A 90 11.35 11.58 -43.55
CA SER A 90 10.04 12.15 -43.89
C SER A 90 9.40 12.88 -42.71
N ILE A 91 8.62 13.93 -42.99
CA ILE A 91 7.76 14.59 -41.99
C ILE A 91 6.61 13.65 -41.63
N GLN A 92 6.41 13.45 -40.33
CA GLN A 92 5.47 12.50 -39.76
C GLN A 92 4.54 13.19 -38.79
N VAL A 93 3.32 12.66 -38.67
CA VAL A 93 2.41 12.97 -37.57
C VAL A 93 1.72 11.68 -37.13
N HIS A 94 1.46 11.57 -35.82
CA HIS A 94 0.76 10.43 -35.24
C HIS A 94 -0.65 10.83 -34.81
N PRO A 95 -1.67 10.00 -35.05
CA PRO A 95 -3.02 10.25 -34.57
C PRO A 95 -3.13 10.08 -33.05
N SER A 96 -4.09 10.78 -32.43
CA SER A 96 -4.52 10.46 -31.06
C SER A 96 -5.14 9.07 -30.99
N VAL A 97 -5.30 8.50 -29.80
CA VAL A 97 -5.96 7.20 -29.65
C VAL A 97 -7.39 7.19 -30.21
N GLU A 98 -8.15 8.27 -30.05
CA GLU A 98 -9.51 8.38 -30.60
C GLU A 98 -9.49 8.45 -32.13
N GLN A 99 -8.54 9.20 -32.70
CA GLN A 99 -8.35 9.30 -34.14
C GLN A 99 -7.91 7.95 -34.73
N ALA A 100 -6.96 7.26 -34.07
CA ALA A 100 -6.48 5.95 -34.44
C ALA A 100 -7.61 4.91 -34.50
N ARG A 101 -8.42 4.80 -33.43
CA ARG A 101 -9.57 3.89 -33.39
C ARG A 101 -10.59 4.18 -34.48
N ARG A 102 -11.00 5.44 -34.62
CA ARG A 102 -12.00 5.84 -35.63
C ARG A 102 -11.48 5.62 -37.06
N GLY A 103 -10.22 5.93 -37.30
CA GLY A 103 -9.55 5.73 -38.58
C GLY A 103 -9.42 4.25 -38.94
N PHE A 104 -8.91 3.46 -38.00
CA PHE A 104 -8.76 2.01 -38.14
C PHE A 104 -10.09 1.34 -38.44
N GLU A 105 -11.13 1.59 -37.63
CA GLU A 105 -12.47 1.01 -37.87
C GLU A 105 -13.07 1.42 -39.21
N ARG A 106 -12.80 2.65 -39.67
CA ARG A 106 -13.30 3.15 -40.96
C ARG A 106 -12.64 2.40 -42.11
N GLU A 107 -11.33 2.21 -42.07
CA GLU A 107 -10.57 1.48 -43.09
C GLU A 107 -10.90 -0.03 -43.07
N GLU A 108 -11.09 -0.63 -41.89
CA GLU A 108 -11.57 -2.02 -41.76
C GLU A 108 -12.96 -2.20 -42.37
N ARG A 109 -13.91 -1.30 -42.07
CA ARG A 109 -15.27 -1.33 -42.66
C ARG A 109 -15.26 -1.12 -44.17
N ALA A 110 -14.31 -0.35 -44.69
CA ALA A 110 -14.12 -0.15 -46.13
C ALA A 110 -13.34 -1.30 -46.81
N GLY A 111 -12.83 -2.28 -46.04
CA GLY A 111 -12.10 -3.42 -46.57
C GLY A 111 -10.70 -3.07 -47.11
N VAL A 112 -10.08 -1.98 -46.64
CA VAL A 112 -8.74 -1.58 -47.07
C VAL A 112 -7.70 -2.59 -46.54
N PRO A 113 -6.91 -3.28 -47.38
CA PRO A 113 -5.91 -4.24 -46.91
C PRO A 113 -4.87 -3.59 -45.98
N ARG A 114 -4.39 -4.33 -44.96
CA ARG A 114 -3.43 -3.82 -43.95
C ARG A 114 -2.10 -3.36 -44.55
N ASP A 115 -1.68 -3.97 -45.65
CA ASP A 115 -0.46 -3.68 -46.40
C ASP A 115 -0.68 -2.67 -47.54
N ALA A 116 -1.90 -2.16 -47.73
CA ALA A 116 -2.19 -1.21 -48.80
C ALA A 116 -1.38 0.08 -48.62
N ALA A 117 -0.74 0.53 -49.70
CA ALA A 117 0.13 1.71 -49.67
C ALA A 117 -0.59 3.02 -49.28
N HIS A 118 -1.91 3.08 -49.48
CA HIS A 118 -2.75 4.22 -49.13
C HIS A 118 -3.44 4.11 -47.76
N ARG A 119 -3.17 3.05 -46.99
CA ARG A 119 -3.75 2.87 -45.66
C ARG A 119 -3.07 3.80 -44.64
N CYS A 120 -3.87 4.61 -43.94
CA CYS A 120 -3.39 5.58 -42.96
C CYS A 120 -3.36 5.03 -41.53
N TYR A 121 -4.26 4.11 -41.18
CA TYR A 121 -4.44 3.58 -39.82
C TYR A 121 -4.21 2.07 -39.77
N ARG A 122 -2.99 1.68 -39.41
CA ARG A 122 -2.58 0.28 -39.31
C ARG A 122 -2.99 -0.35 -37.99
N ASP A 123 -3.17 0.46 -36.95
CA ASP A 123 -3.53 0.02 -35.61
C ASP A 123 -4.65 0.88 -35.01
N ASP A 124 -5.35 0.36 -34.01
CA ASP A 124 -6.35 1.09 -33.22
C ASP A 124 -5.73 1.81 -31.99
N SER A 125 -4.40 1.76 -31.86
CA SER A 125 -3.63 2.37 -30.78
C SER A 125 -2.85 3.60 -31.23
N GLU A 126 -2.68 4.57 -30.33
CA GLU A 126 -1.76 5.68 -30.54
C GLU A 126 -0.29 5.23 -30.66
N LYS A 127 0.58 6.14 -31.11
CA LYS A 127 2.02 5.94 -31.24
C LYS A 127 2.78 7.08 -30.56
N PRO A 128 2.78 7.16 -29.21
CA PRO A 128 3.72 8.02 -28.52
C PRO A 128 5.15 7.55 -28.80
N GLU A 129 6.06 8.51 -28.94
CA GLU A 129 7.47 8.28 -29.30
C GLU A 129 8.38 9.18 -28.45
N LEU A 130 9.50 8.63 -28.01
CA LEU A 130 10.58 9.32 -27.30
C LEU A 130 11.89 9.02 -28.00
N ILE A 131 12.61 10.04 -28.45
CA ILE A 131 14.00 9.91 -28.90
C ILE A 131 14.93 10.50 -27.84
N VAL A 132 16.00 9.80 -27.47
CA VAL A 132 17.07 10.29 -26.60
C VAL A 132 18.38 10.28 -27.38
N ALA A 133 19.02 11.43 -27.50
CA ALA A 133 20.25 11.61 -28.26
C ALA A 133 21.42 10.81 -27.68
N LEU A 134 22.14 10.07 -28.53
CA LEU A 134 23.44 9.44 -28.23
C LEU A 134 24.61 10.26 -28.81
N THR A 135 24.35 11.00 -29.89
CA THR A 135 25.22 12.02 -30.48
C THR A 135 24.45 13.35 -30.52
N PRO A 136 25.08 14.49 -30.85
CA PRO A 136 24.31 15.67 -31.27
C PRO A 136 23.25 15.27 -32.30
N PHE A 137 22.02 15.70 -32.08
CA PHE A 137 20.85 15.22 -32.82
C PHE A 137 19.95 16.39 -33.22
N ASP A 138 19.67 16.48 -34.51
CA ASP A 138 18.87 17.54 -35.11
C ASP A 138 17.51 16.99 -35.53
N ALA A 139 16.44 17.70 -35.16
CA ALA A 139 15.07 17.36 -35.50
C ALA A 139 14.26 18.61 -35.88
N LEU A 140 13.21 18.42 -36.67
CA LEU A 140 12.10 19.37 -36.77
C LEU A 140 10.97 18.86 -35.89
N CYS A 141 10.35 19.72 -35.07
CA CYS A 141 9.24 19.30 -34.22
C CYS A 141 8.33 20.47 -33.85
N GLY A 142 7.03 20.34 -34.11
CA GLY A 142 6.04 21.37 -33.77
C GLY A 142 6.19 22.64 -34.60
N PHE A 143 5.14 23.45 -34.66
CA PHE A 143 5.16 24.69 -35.44
C PHE A 143 5.91 25.79 -34.71
N ARG A 144 6.61 26.61 -35.51
CA ARG A 144 7.14 27.91 -35.08
C ARG A 144 5.99 28.84 -34.68
N PRO A 145 6.25 29.86 -33.85
CA PRO A 145 5.28 30.93 -33.61
C PRO A 145 4.84 31.62 -34.92
N PRO A 146 3.56 32.04 -35.06
CA PRO A 146 3.05 32.65 -36.29
C PRO A 146 3.85 33.87 -36.78
N GLU A 147 4.40 34.66 -35.85
CA GLU A 147 5.28 35.79 -36.14
C GLU A 147 6.59 35.35 -36.79
N GLU A 148 7.20 34.26 -36.33
CA GLU A 148 8.42 33.71 -36.90
C GLU A 148 8.15 33.07 -38.26
N ILE A 149 7.00 32.42 -38.42
CA ILE A 149 6.55 31.91 -39.73
C ILE A 149 6.42 33.08 -40.72
N ALA A 150 5.84 34.20 -40.30
CA ALA A 150 5.73 35.38 -41.16
C ALA A 150 7.12 35.92 -41.57
N THR A 151 8.08 35.98 -40.64
CA THR A 151 9.46 36.35 -40.94
C THR A 151 10.14 35.31 -41.86
N MET A 152 9.85 34.03 -41.70
CA MET A 152 10.38 32.98 -42.57
C MET A 152 9.84 33.12 -44.00
N LEU A 153 8.55 33.39 -44.15
CA LEU A 153 7.93 33.65 -45.46
C LEU A 153 8.42 34.95 -46.11
N GLU A 154 8.91 35.91 -45.33
CA GLU A 154 9.61 37.09 -45.86
C GLU A 154 11.00 36.75 -46.40
N ARG A 155 11.72 35.85 -45.73
CA ARG A 155 13.04 35.35 -46.15
C ARG A 155 12.99 34.39 -47.34
N VAL A 156 11.85 33.72 -47.54
CA VAL A 156 11.62 32.76 -48.62
C VAL A 156 10.51 33.29 -49.55
N PRO A 157 10.81 34.29 -50.39
CA PRO A 157 9.81 35.01 -51.18
C PRO A 157 9.03 34.11 -52.15
N GLU A 158 9.61 33.00 -52.60
CA GLU A 158 8.97 32.01 -53.48
C GLU A 158 7.74 31.39 -52.80
N LEU A 159 7.82 31.12 -51.50
CA LEU A 159 6.69 30.64 -50.70
C LEU A 159 5.85 31.80 -50.17
N GLY A 160 6.50 32.90 -49.76
CA GLY A 160 5.83 34.08 -49.21
C GLY A 160 4.96 34.86 -50.20
N ALA A 161 5.11 34.62 -51.51
CA ALA A 161 4.22 35.14 -52.56
C ALA A 161 2.92 34.32 -52.70
N LEU A 162 2.95 33.05 -52.30
CA LEU A 162 1.82 32.11 -52.42
C LEU A 162 0.99 32.02 -51.13
N LEU A 163 1.60 32.29 -49.98
CA LEU A 163 1.02 32.03 -48.66
C LEU A 163 0.63 33.32 -47.93
N PRO A 164 -0.51 33.31 -47.20
CA PRO A 164 -0.94 34.48 -46.46
C PRO A 164 0.03 34.74 -45.30
N ARG A 165 0.65 35.93 -45.31
CA ARG A 165 1.51 36.38 -44.22
C ARG A 165 0.65 36.74 -43.01
N ARG A 166 1.12 36.41 -41.80
CA ARG A 166 0.44 36.73 -40.52
C ARG A 166 -0.97 36.12 -40.42
N ALA A 167 -1.15 34.91 -40.95
CA ALA A 167 -2.35 34.12 -40.77
C ALA A 167 -2.11 32.97 -39.79
N GLU A 168 -3.19 32.40 -39.26
CA GLU A 168 -3.15 31.17 -38.48
C GLU A 168 -2.57 30.02 -39.32
N ILE A 169 -1.82 29.12 -38.67
CA ILE A 169 -1.11 28.01 -39.33
C ILE A 169 -2.06 27.11 -40.14
N ALA A 170 -3.26 26.87 -39.61
CA ALA A 170 -4.31 26.13 -40.32
C ALA A 170 -4.62 26.76 -41.68
N THR A 171 -4.87 28.07 -41.70
CA THR A 171 -5.14 28.83 -42.93
C THR A 171 -3.96 28.79 -43.89
N VAL A 172 -2.72 28.88 -43.39
CA VAL A 172 -1.51 28.80 -44.22
C VAL A 172 -1.42 27.43 -44.92
N LEU A 173 -1.59 26.34 -44.18
CA LEU A 173 -1.50 24.98 -44.72
C LEU A 173 -2.69 24.63 -45.63
N GLU A 174 -3.91 25.01 -45.26
CA GLU A 174 -5.10 24.83 -46.11
C GLU A 174 -4.95 25.60 -47.42
N THR A 175 -4.44 26.83 -47.38
CA THR A 175 -4.15 27.60 -48.60
C THR A 175 -3.08 26.91 -49.44
N TYR A 176 -1.97 26.51 -48.83
CA TYR A 176 -0.86 25.84 -49.52
C TYR A 176 -1.33 24.60 -50.28
N PHE A 177 -2.05 23.72 -49.60
CA PHE A 177 -2.50 22.45 -50.17
C PHE A 177 -3.70 22.58 -51.12
N ALA A 178 -4.38 23.73 -51.14
CA ALA A 178 -5.41 24.04 -52.13
C ALA A 178 -4.84 24.58 -53.46
N LEU A 179 -3.56 24.98 -53.50
CA LEU A 179 -2.92 25.48 -54.71
C LEU A 179 -2.74 24.37 -55.76
N PRO A 180 -2.78 24.70 -57.08
CA PRO A 180 -2.45 23.74 -58.11
C PRO A 180 -1.02 23.20 -57.92
N PRO A 181 -0.80 21.86 -58.03
CA PRO A 181 0.53 21.26 -57.80
C PRO A 181 1.65 21.91 -58.62
N THR A 182 1.37 22.29 -59.87
CA THR A 182 2.34 22.94 -60.77
C THR A 182 2.82 24.30 -60.24
N VAL A 183 1.97 25.05 -59.52
CA VAL A 183 2.34 26.35 -58.93
C VAL A 183 3.31 26.13 -57.77
N VAL A 184 2.99 25.15 -56.91
CA VAL A 184 3.82 24.78 -55.76
C VAL A 184 5.18 24.23 -56.20
N GLU A 185 5.19 23.30 -57.16
CA GLU A 185 6.41 22.72 -57.71
C GLU A 185 7.32 23.78 -58.33
N THR A 186 6.75 24.75 -59.06
CA THR A 186 7.52 25.85 -59.67
C THR A 186 8.18 26.72 -58.61
N ALA A 187 7.44 27.11 -57.56
CA ALA A 187 7.97 27.93 -56.48
C ALA A 187 9.07 27.21 -55.69
N LEU A 188 8.87 25.93 -55.37
CA LEU A 188 9.88 25.12 -54.69
C LEU A 188 11.12 24.88 -55.57
N ALA A 189 10.96 24.70 -56.87
CA ALA A 189 12.09 24.55 -57.79
C ALA A 189 12.93 25.84 -57.88
N GLN A 190 12.28 27.01 -57.92
CA GLN A 190 12.96 28.31 -57.88
C GLN A 190 13.71 28.51 -56.56
N LEU A 191 13.07 28.16 -55.44
CA LEU A 191 13.70 28.20 -54.13
C LEU A 191 14.96 27.32 -54.12
N LEU A 192 14.85 26.05 -54.49
CA LEU A 192 15.98 25.11 -54.47
C LEU A 192 17.12 25.57 -55.39
N ALA A 193 16.82 26.05 -56.60
CA ALA A 193 17.83 26.59 -57.50
C ALA A 193 18.59 27.77 -56.88
N ARG A 194 17.89 28.66 -56.18
CA ARG A 194 18.53 29.76 -55.44
C ARG A 194 19.39 29.23 -54.29
N LEU A 195 18.89 28.28 -53.51
CA LEU A 195 19.63 27.69 -52.38
C LEU A 195 20.89 26.93 -52.81
N GLU A 196 20.95 26.41 -54.05
CA GLU A 196 22.15 25.75 -54.59
C GLU A 196 23.31 26.73 -54.85
N GLU A 197 23.03 28.01 -55.07
CA GLU A 197 24.02 29.05 -55.35
C GLU A 197 24.45 29.81 -54.08
N GLU A 198 23.75 29.62 -52.96
CA GLU A 198 23.99 30.31 -51.69
C GLU A 198 24.92 29.54 -50.75
N ALA A 199 25.73 30.26 -49.97
CA ALA A 199 26.46 29.69 -48.84
C ALA A 199 25.54 29.66 -47.61
N LEU A 200 25.05 28.46 -47.26
CA LEU A 200 24.06 28.26 -46.20
C LEU A 200 24.73 27.91 -44.87
N ASP A 201 24.19 28.46 -43.78
CA ASP A 201 24.53 28.01 -42.42
C ASP A 201 23.99 26.58 -42.19
N LEU A 202 24.75 25.72 -41.55
CA LEU A 202 24.42 24.29 -41.38
C LEU A 202 23.18 24.07 -40.52
N ASP A 203 22.82 25.05 -39.69
CA ASP A 203 21.63 25.01 -38.84
C ASP A 203 20.44 25.79 -39.45
N SER A 204 20.60 26.34 -40.65
CA SER A 204 19.53 27.10 -41.29
C SER A 204 18.40 26.21 -41.85
N PRO A 205 17.13 26.65 -41.80
CA PRO A 205 16.03 25.97 -42.47
C PRO A 205 16.27 25.78 -43.97
N GLU A 206 16.95 26.73 -44.62
CA GLU A 206 17.37 26.66 -46.01
C GLU A 206 18.33 25.48 -46.27
N HIS A 207 19.34 25.29 -45.40
CA HIS A 207 20.24 24.14 -45.47
C HIS A 207 19.45 22.82 -45.39
N TRP A 208 18.56 22.71 -44.40
CA TRP A 208 17.77 21.49 -44.20
C TRP A 208 16.77 21.23 -45.33
N ALA A 209 16.20 22.26 -45.94
CA ALA A 209 15.32 22.12 -47.11
C ALA A 209 16.08 21.54 -48.30
N LEU A 210 17.29 22.06 -48.59
CA LEU A 210 18.13 21.56 -49.66
C LEU A 210 18.64 20.14 -49.37
N ALA A 211 19.05 19.86 -48.12
CA ALA A 211 19.49 18.54 -47.68
C ALA A 211 18.37 17.50 -47.81
N ALA A 212 17.14 17.84 -47.41
CA ALA A 212 15.97 16.97 -47.54
C ALA A 212 15.65 16.68 -49.00
N HIS A 213 15.66 17.69 -49.88
CA HIS A 213 15.44 17.49 -51.32
C HIS A 213 16.48 16.53 -51.92
N ARG A 214 17.77 16.74 -51.61
CA ARG A 214 18.87 15.88 -52.05
C ARG A 214 18.73 14.44 -51.54
N ALA A 215 18.30 14.28 -50.30
CA ALA A 215 18.09 12.97 -49.69
C ALA A 215 17.00 12.14 -50.41
N GLN A 216 15.97 12.81 -50.95
CA GLN A 216 14.92 12.14 -51.71
C GLN A 216 15.33 11.75 -53.13
N GLY A 217 16.29 12.47 -53.74
CA GLY A 217 16.76 12.20 -55.10
C GLY A 217 15.68 12.33 -56.19
N ARG A 218 14.63 13.14 -55.95
CA ARG A 218 13.50 13.33 -56.88
C ARG A 218 13.77 14.50 -57.83
N ALA A 219 13.32 14.36 -59.09
CA ALA A 219 13.40 15.46 -60.07
C ALA A 219 12.43 16.60 -59.75
N ALA A 220 11.23 16.29 -59.24
CA ALA A 220 10.26 17.28 -58.80
C ALA A 220 10.39 17.51 -57.28
N PRO A 221 10.41 18.78 -56.80
CA PRO A 221 10.44 19.08 -55.37
C PRO A 221 9.21 18.55 -54.63
N ASP A 222 9.41 18.06 -53.41
CA ASP A 222 8.32 17.54 -52.57
C ASP A 222 7.56 18.70 -51.91
N PRO A 223 6.21 18.76 -52.00
CA PRO A 223 5.41 19.80 -51.34
C PRO A 223 5.62 19.87 -49.82
N GLY A 224 6.09 18.78 -49.21
CA GLY A 224 6.49 18.73 -47.81
C GLY A 224 7.61 19.67 -47.39
N LEU A 225 8.40 20.18 -48.34
CA LEU A 225 9.50 21.12 -48.05
C LEU A 225 9.02 22.38 -47.32
N VAL A 226 7.75 22.77 -47.50
CA VAL A 226 7.15 23.89 -46.75
C VAL A 226 7.28 23.69 -45.24
N PHE A 227 7.16 22.45 -44.74
CA PHE A 227 7.24 22.17 -43.31
C PHE A 227 8.61 22.49 -42.70
N VAL A 228 9.70 22.45 -43.48
CA VAL A 228 11.02 22.87 -42.97
C VAL A 228 11.02 24.33 -42.52
N PHE A 229 10.22 25.17 -43.19
CA PHE A 229 10.06 26.59 -42.88
C PHE A 229 8.94 26.87 -41.87
N LEU A 230 8.05 25.92 -41.62
CA LEU A 230 6.96 26.06 -40.64
C LEU A 230 7.26 25.42 -39.29
N LEU A 231 8.12 24.40 -39.23
CA LEU A 231 8.43 23.65 -38.02
C LEU A 231 9.72 24.12 -37.35
N GLU A 232 9.73 24.17 -36.03
CA GLU A 232 10.91 24.57 -35.26
C GLU A 232 12.06 23.57 -35.43
N HIS A 233 13.31 24.06 -35.52
CA HIS A 233 14.51 23.23 -35.48
C HIS A 233 14.93 23.03 -34.03
N VAL A 234 15.02 21.77 -33.63
CA VAL A 234 15.39 21.33 -32.28
C VAL A 234 16.76 20.67 -32.35
N HIS A 235 17.68 21.17 -31.54
CA HIS A 235 18.98 20.58 -31.33
C HIS A 235 19.01 19.88 -29.95
N LEU A 236 19.42 18.62 -29.91
CA LEU A 236 19.56 17.84 -28.68
C LEU A 236 21.03 17.48 -28.46
N GLU A 237 21.52 17.76 -27.25
CA GLU A 237 22.81 17.27 -26.77
C GLU A 237 22.71 15.79 -26.34
N PRO A 238 23.81 15.01 -26.40
CA PRO A 238 23.82 13.64 -25.91
C PRO A 238 23.24 13.49 -24.51
N GLY A 239 22.22 12.62 -24.37
CA GLY A 239 21.48 12.37 -23.14
C GLY A 239 20.19 13.16 -22.99
N GLN A 240 19.97 14.22 -23.77
CA GLN A 240 18.69 14.91 -23.87
C GLN A 240 17.73 14.11 -24.77
N GLY A 241 16.43 14.25 -24.51
CA GLY A 241 15.39 13.61 -25.30
C GLY A 241 14.28 14.54 -25.73
N LEU A 242 13.50 14.07 -26.69
CA LEU A 242 12.35 14.77 -27.24
C LEU A 242 11.18 13.79 -27.30
N PHE A 243 10.13 14.09 -26.52
CA PHE A 243 8.88 13.34 -26.54
C PHE A 243 7.96 13.91 -27.63
N LEU A 244 7.35 13.02 -28.43
CA LEU A 244 6.51 13.37 -29.57
C LEU A 244 5.05 12.97 -29.27
N PRO A 245 4.19 13.93 -28.90
CA PRO A 245 2.79 13.66 -28.68
C PRO A 245 2.00 13.55 -29.99
N ALA A 246 0.79 12.99 -29.89
CA ALA A 246 -0.14 12.93 -31.01
C ALA A 246 -0.45 14.31 -31.61
N GLY A 247 -0.60 14.36 -32.92
CA GLY A 247 -0.91 15.55 -33.70
C GLY A 247 0.26 16.51 -33.93
N VAL A 248 1.46 16.22 -33.40
CA VAL A 248 2.64 17.07 -33.57
C VAL A 248 3.45 16.64 -34.80
N PRO A 249 3.55 17.48 -35.84
CA PRO A 249 4.40 17.19 -36.99
C PRO A 249 5.88 17.25 -36.61
N HIS A 250 6.67 16.27 -37.06
CA HIS A 250 8.10 16.19 -36.77
C HIS A 250 8.87 15.40 -37.84
N ALA A 251 10.19 15.58 -37.88
CA ALA A 251 11.13 14.74 -38.62
C ALA A 251 12.52 14.76 -37.97
N TYR A 252 13.24 13.65 -38.04
CA TYR A 252 14.65 13.61 -37.64
C TYR A 252 15.54 13.97 -38.83
N LEU A 253 16.52 14.83 -38.61
CA LEU A 253 17.35 15.41 -39.65
C LEU A 253 18.71 14.71 -39.71
N ARG A 254 19.37 14.56 -38.55
CA ARG A 254 20.70 13.99 -38.42
C ARG A 254 20.99 13.59 -36.98
N GLY A 255 21.82 12.56 -36.78
CA GLY A 255 22.30 12.11 -35.48
C GLY A 255 21.85 10.70 -35.13
N ALA A 256 22.37 10.16 -34.02
CA ALA A 256 21.97 8.87 -33.49
C ALA A 256 21.36 8.97 -32.10
N GLY A 257 20.38 8.12 -31.81
CA GLY A 257 19.62 8.14 -30.56
C GLY A 257 18.94 6.82 -30.22
N ILE A 258 18.48 6.73 -28.98
CA ILE A 258 17.60 5.69 -28.46
C ILE A 258 16.16 6.12 -28.72
N GLU A 259 15.45 5.38 -29.59
CA GLU A 259 14.03 5.59 -29.84
C GLU A 259 13.23 4.56 -29.04
N LEU A 260 12.29 5.03 -28.22
CA LEU A 260 11.29 4.21 -27.54
C LEU A 260 9.90 4.67 -27.98
N MET A 261 9.14 3.74 -28.56
CA MET A 261 7.77 4.01 -29.02
C MET A 261 6.80 2.92 -28.58
N ALA A 262 5.50 3.24 -28.56
CA ALA A 262 4.48 2.21 -28.37
C ALA A 262 4.50 1.25 -29.57
N SER A 263 4.12 -0.01 -29.34
CA SER A 263 4.05 -1.03 -30.39
C SER A 263 2.85 -0.76 -31.32
N SER A 264 2.99 0.21 -32.23
CA SER A 264 1.99 0.73 -33.16
C SER A 264 2.66 1.24 -34.46
N ASP A 265 2.08 0.95 -35.62
CA ASP A 265 2.55 1.34 -36.96
C ASP A 265 1.79 2.56 -37.54
N ASN A 266 1.03 3.27 -36.69
CA ASN A 266 0.28 4.48 -37.08
C ASN A 266 1.20 5.67 -37.35
N VAL A 267 1.42 5.94 -38.64
CA VAL A 267 2.24 7.06 -39.11
C VAL A 267 1.62 7.65 -40.36
N LEU A 268 1.16 8.91 -40.28
CA LEU A 268 0.78 9.71 -41.44
C LEU A 268 1.99 10.51 -41.89
N ARG A 269 2.27 10.48 -43.20
CA ARG A 269 3.37 11.26 -43.79
C ARG A 269 2.82 12.60 -44.25
N ALA A 270 3.47 13.68 -43.83
CA ALA A 270 3.12 15.04 -44.27
C ALA A 270 3.91 15.47 -45.50
N GLY A 271 5.04 14.81 -45.77
CA GLY A 271 5.95 15.18 -46.84
C GLY A 271 7.35 14.62 -46.65
N LEU A 272 8.28 15.02 -47.51
CA LEU A 272 9.63 14.48 -47.56
C LEU A 272 9.63 12.94 -47.73
N THR A 273 8.71 12.42 -48.55
CA THR A 273 8.57 10.97 -48.77
C THR A 273 8.17 10.62 -50.21
N THR A 274 8.49 9.40 -50.64
CA THR A 274 7.93 8.79 -51.86
C THR A 274 6.66 7.97 -51.58
N LYS A 275 6.29 7.80 -50.30
CA LYS A 275 5.09 7.08 -49.89
C LYS A 275 3.83 7.95 -50.07
N HIS A 276 2.67 7.32 -49.97
CA HIS A 276 1.39 8.01 -50.06
C HIS A 276 1.25 9.10 -48.99
N VAL A 277 0.75 10.28 -49.40
CA VAL A 277 0.41 11.41 -48.54
C VAL A 277 -1.06 11.70 -48.74
N ASP A 278 -1.88 11.42 -47.72
CA ASP A 278 -3.27 11.84 -47.69
C ASP A 278 -3.36 13.20 -46.99
N VAL A 279 -3.42 14.27 -47.79
CA VAL A 279 -3.45 15.64 -47.29
C VAL A 279 -4.71 15.92 -46.47
N ARG A 280 -5.85 15.35 -46.87
CA ARG A 280 -7.11 15.57 -46.16
C ARG A 280 -7.04 14.96 -44.76
N GLU A 281 -6.55 13.72 -44.67
CA GLU A 281 -6.41 13.05 -43.39
C GLU A 281 -5.33 13.70 -42.54
N LEU A 282 -4.20 14.11 -43.14
CA LEU A 282 -3.13 14.85 -42.48
C LEU A 282 -3.66 16.10 -41.76
N LEU A 283 -4.41 16.96 -42.45
CA LEU A 283 -4.95 18.19 -41.87
C LEU A 283 -5.99 17.91 -40.76
N SER A 284 -6.61 16.74 -40.74
CA SER A 284 -7.51 16.33 -39.66
C SER A 284 -6.80 15.81 -38.40
N VAL A 285 -5.55 15.38 -38.54
CA VAL A 285 -4.72 14.82 -37.46
C VAL A 285 -3.80 15.88 -36.84
N VAL A 286 -3.25 16.78 -37.67
CA VAL A 286 -2.33 17.82 -37.22
C VAL A 286 -3.00 18.77 -36.23
N ARG A 287 -2.28 19.06 -35.14
CA ARG A 287 -2.62 20.11 -34.20
C ARG A 287 -1.91 21.39 -34.59
N PHE A 288 -2.64 22.35 -35.14
CA PHE A 288 -2.07 23.62 -35.62
C PHE A 288 -1.55 24.54 -34.50
N ASP A 289 -1.98 24.30 -33.26
CA ASP A 289 -1.46 24.94 -32.05
C ASP A 289 -0.21 24.23 -31.49
N ALA A 290 0.20 23.08 -32.04
CA ALA A 290 1.34 22.33 -31.54
C ALA A 290 2.63 23.14 -31.67
N ARG A 291 3.30 23.33 -30.55
CA ARG A 291 4.65 23.89 -30.45
C ARG A 291 5.65 22.79 -30.09
N VAL A 292 6.93 23.13 -30.07
CA VAL A 292 7.99 22.22 -29.61
C VAL A 292 7.70 21.76 -28.18
N PRO A 293 7.63 20.45 -27.92
CA PRO A 293 7.59 19.92 -26.56
C PRO A 293 8.87 20.26 -25.79
N PRO A 294 8.82 20.41 -24.46
CA PRO A 294 10.03 20.60 -23.66
C PRO A 294 11.06 19.49 -23.88
N ILE A 295 12.34 19.86 -23.97
CA ILE A 295 13.44 18.89 -23.96
C ILE A 295 13.42 18.11 -22.65
N VAL A 296 13.45 16.78 -22.77
CA VAL A 296 13.37 15.84 -21.66
C VAL A 296 14.78 15.46 -21.22
N SER A 297 15.08 15.62 -19.93
CA SER A 297 16.32 15.16 -19.31
C SER A 297 16.02 14.06 -18.28
N PRO A 298 16.95 13.13 -18.03
CA PRO A 298 16.76 12.12 -17.01
C PRO A 298 16.72 12.75 -15.60
N VAL A 299 15.74 12.36 -14.80
CA VAL A 299 15.66 12.65 -13.36
C VAL A 299 16.39 11.55 -12.61
N TRP A 300 17.51 11.90 -12.01
CA TRP A 300 18.40 10.98 -11.32
C TRP A 300 17.95 10.67 -9.89
N ASP A 301 18.25 9.46 -9.44
CA ASP A 301 18.14 9.08 -8.03
C ASP A 301 19.22 9.76 -7.16
N GLY A 302 19.09 9.64 -5.83
CA GLY A 302 20.01 10.28 -4.89
C GLY A 302 21.47 9.81 -5.00
N ALA A 303 21.70 8.64 -5.61
CA ALA A 303 23.02 8.09 -5.88
C ALA A 303 23.58 8.45 -7.27
N HIS A 304 22.77 9.09 -8.13
CA HIS A 304 23.09 9.40 -9.52
C HIS A 304 23.48 8.17 -10.37
N VAL A 305 22.80 7.06 -10.13
CA VAL A 305 23.00 5.77 -10.83
C VAL A 305 21.86 5.51 -11.79
N VAL A 306 20.62 5.85 -11.40
CA VAL A 306 19.41 5.59 -12.19
C VAL A 306 18.73 6.91 -12.55
N GLY A 307 18.77 7.26 -13.84
CA GLY A 307 18.10 8.42 -14.41
C GLY A 307 16.81 8.02 -15.14
N ARG A 308 15.66 8.57 -14.76
CA ARG A 308 14.36 8.26 -15.41
C ARG A 308 13.94 9.38 -16.35
N TYR A 309 13.53 9.07 -17.58
CA TYR A 309 13.00 10.07 -18.51
C TYR A 309 11.49 10.26 -18.27
N PRO A 310 11.04 11.42 -17.75
CA PRO A 310 9.62 11.67 -17.53
C PRO A 310 8.90 11.92 -18.86
N VAL A 311 7.93 11.07 -19.20
CA VAL A 311 7.07 11.26 -20.37
C VAL A 311 5.60 11.05 -20.01
N PRO A 312 4.66 11.83 -20.60
CA PRO A 312 3.23 11.70 -20.34
C PRO A 312 2.61 10.55 -21.17
N ALA A 313 3.28 9.38 -21.19
CA ALA A 313 2.85 8.21 -21.94
C ALA A 313 2.96 6.96 -21.04
N PRO A 314 1.85 6.41 -20.53
CA PRO A 314 1.87 5.33 -19.53
C PRO A 314 2.40 4.00 -20.07
N VAL A 315 2.63 3.90 -21.38
CA VAL A 315 3.18 2.71 -22.06
C VAL A 315 4.70 2.80 -22.24
N LEU A 316 5.32 3.96 -22.02
CA LEU A 316 6.75 4.20 -22.27
C LEU A 316 7.52 4.49 -20.97
N GLY A 317 8.34 3.55 -20.53
CA GLY A 317 9.29 3.72 -19.44
C GLY A 317 10.70 3.60 -19.96
N LEU A 318 11.48 4.68 -19.88
CA LEU A 318 12.88 4.67 -20.23
C LEU A 318 13.74 5.15 -19.07
N GLN A 319 14.76 4.37 -18.76
CA GLN A 319 15.76 4.71 -17.75
C GLN A 319 17.15 4.65 -18.37
N ARG A 320 18.03 5.55 -17.93
CA ARG A 320 19.47 5.53 -18.19
C ARG A 320 20.19 5.12 -16.92
N LEU A 321 21.04 4.11 -17.02
CA LEU A 321 21.92 3.67 -15.94
C LEU A 321 23.33 4.16 -16.21
N GLU A 322 23.94 4.76 -15.20
CA GLU A 322 25.35 5.12 -15.20
C GLU A 322 26.06 4.38 -14.08
N LEU A 323 26.82 3.35 -14.46
CA LEU A 323 27.51 2.47 -13.52
C LEU A 323 28.98 2.84 -13.44
N ALA A 324 29.46 3.13 -12.23
CA ALA A 324 30.88 3.22 -11.94
C ALA A 324 31.52 1.82 -11.80
N PRO A 325 32.85 1.69 -11.97
CA PRO A 325 33.56 0.44 -11.74
C PRO A 325 33.27 -0.17 -10.35
N GLY A 326 32.94 -1.46 -10.32
CA GLY A 326 32.62 -2.20 -9.09
C GLY A 326 31.21 -1.93 -8.53
N HIS A 327 30.42 -1.05 -9.15
CA HIS A 327 29.05 -0.80 -8.72
C HIS A 327 28.13 -1.95 -9.16
N THR A 328 27.26 -2.40 -8.25
CA THR A 328 26.22 -3.41 -8.52
C THR A 328 24.86 -2.84 -8.13
N LEU A 329 23.92 -2.89 -9.07
CA LEU A 329 22.55 -2.42 -8.91
C LEU A 329 21.59 -3.61 -8.84
N GLU A 330 20.87 -3.73 -7.74
CA GLU A 330 19.80 -4.71 -7.53
C GLU A 330 18.46 -4.18 -8.05
N ARG A 331 17.71 -5.01 -8.78
CA ARG A 331 16.43 -4.63 -9.40
C ARG A 331 15.44 -5.78 -9.39
N VAL A 332 14.16 -5.42 -9.53
CA VAL A 332 13.08 -6.35 -9.85
C VAL A 332 12.36 -5.79 -11.06
N ALA A 333 12.25 -6.58 -12.12
CA ALA A 333 11.55 -6.17 -13.34
C ALA A 333 10.05 -5.95 -13.07
N ASN A 334 9.48 -4.90 -13.64
CA ASN A 334 8.05 -4.59 -13.58
C ASN A 334 7.49 -4.62 -15.00
N GLY A 335 6.84 -5.73 -15.36
CA GLY A 335 6.75 -6.18 -16.74
C GLY A 335 8.09 -6.65 -17.29
N ALA A 336 8.09 -7.04 -18.56
CA ALA A 336 9.34 -7.34 -19.26
C ALA A 336 10.15 -6.05 -19.50
N GLU A 337 11.44 -6.07 -19.14
CA GLU A 337 12.37 -4.95 -19.30
C GLU A 337 13.49 -5.30 -20.31
N THR A 338 13.66 -4.49 -21.36
CA THR A 338 14.80 -4.60 -22.28
C THR A 338 15.97 -3.79 -21.74
N VAL A 339 17.08 -4.44 -21.41
CA VAL A 339 18.33 -3.82 -20.96
C VAL A 339 19.31 -3.78 -22.13
N LEU A 340 19.71 -2.59 -22.58
CA LEU A 340 20.63 -2.35 -23.70
C LEU A 340 21.87 -1.62 -23.21
N CYS A 341 23.07 -2.17 -23.48
CA CYS A 341 24.33 -1.48 -23.22
C CYS A 341 24.72 -0.61 -24.42
N VAL A 342 25.10 0.65 -24.18
CA VAL A 342 25.54 1.58 -25.23
C VAL A 342 26.99 2.05 -25.07
N GLN A 343 27.56 1.91 -23.86
CA GLN A 343 28.94 2.24 -23.57
C GLN A 343 29.48 1.31 -22.47
N GLY A 344 30.75 0.92 -22.58
CA GLY A 344 31.40 0.05 -21.60
C GLY A 344 30.97 -1.41 -21.75
N THR A 345 31.04 -2.18 -20.66
CA THR A 345 30.56 -3.57 -20.64
C THR A 345 29.95 -3.84 -19.28
N ALA A 346 28.74 -4.39 -19.26
CA ALA A 346 28.00 -4.68 -18.03
C ALA A 346 27.60 -6.15 -17.96
N ILE A 347 27.48 -6.67 -16.75
CA ILE A 347 27.00 -8.03 -16.47
C ILE A 347 25.60 -7.91 -15.90
N VAL A 348 24.62 -8.52 -16.57
CA VAL A 348 23.26 -8.66 -16.07
C VAL A 348 23.08 -10.08 -15.52
N ARG A 349 22.74 -10.20 -14.23
CA ARG A 349 22.51 -11.50 -13.59
C ARG A 349 21.03 -11.72 -13.30
N VAL A 350 20.45 -12.79 -13.83
CA VAL A 350 19.02 -13.12 -13.66
C VAL A 350 18.93 -14.59 -13.31
N ALA A 351 18.23 -14.94 -12.23
CA ALA A 351 18.05 -16.33 -11.78
C ALA A 351 19.36 -17.15 -11.65
N GLY A 352 20.48 -16.49 -11.32
CA GLY A 352 21.80 -17.11 -11.18
C GLY A 352 22.59 -17.27 -12.48
N GLU A 353 22.04 -16.88 -13.64
CA GLU A 353 22.76 -16.82 -14.91
C GLU A 353 23.35 -15.43 -15.15
N GLU A 354 24.57 -15.38 -15.70
CA GLU A 354 25.25 -14.14 -16.03
C GLU A 354 25.24 -13.89 -17.54
N HIS A 355 24.84 -12.69 -17.94
CA HIS A 355 24.85 -12.24 -19.33
C HIS A 355 25.73 -10.99 -19.46
N SER A 356 26.83 -11.11 -20.20
CA SER A 356 27.70 -9.97 -20.51
C SER A 356 27.14 -9.18 -21.69
N LEU A 357 26.93 -7.88 -21.48
CA LEU A 357 26.45 -6.93 -22.48
C LEU A 357 27.58 -5.96 -22.83
N SER A 358 28.13 -6.11 -24.04
CA SER A 358 28.97 -5.10 -24.70
C SER A 358 28.10 -4.00 -25.34
N PRO A 359 28.66 -2.90 -25.87
CA PRO A 359 27.88 -1.91 -26.59
C PRO A 359 27.08 -2.57 -27.73
N GLY A 360 25.83 -2.15 -27.88
CA GLY A 360 24.87 -2.72 -28.83
C GLY A 360 24.29 -4.09 -28.44
N ALA A 361 24.76 -4.73 -27.36
CA ALA A 361 24.16 -5.96 -26.86
C ALA A 361 23.01 -5.64 -25.90
N ALA A 362 21.95 -6.45 -25.96
CA ALA A 362 20.80 -6.32 -25.09
C ALA A 362 20.30 -7.67 -24.58
N CYS A 363 19.54 -7.65 -23.48
CA CYS A 363 18.72 -8.77 -23.05
C CYS A 363 17.32 -8.30 -22.65
N LEU A 364 16.35 -9.21 -22.71
CA LEU A 364 15.01 -9.03 -22.15
C LEU A 364 14.93 -9.76 -20.81
N VAL A 365 14.67 -9.02 -19.74
CA VAL A 365 14.41 -9.56 -18.40
C VAL A 365 12.89 -9.79 -18.26
N PRO A 366 12.43 -11.00 -17.92
CA PRO A 366 11.01 -11.29 -17.74
C PRO A 366 10.38 -10.54 -16.56
N ASP A 367 9.06 -10.41 -16.58
CA ASP A 367 8.28 -9.83 -15.48
C ASP A 367 8.59 -10.48 -14.12
N ALA A 368 8.50 -9.67 -13.06
CA ALA A 368 8.71 -10.04 -11.66
C ALA A 368 10.05 -10.73 -11.37
N SER A 369 11.02 -10.67 -12.30
CA SER A 369 12.31 -11.32 -12.14
C SER A 369 13.27 -10.40 -11.38
N PRO A 370 13.82 -10.83 -10.23
CA PRO A 370 14.92 -10.12 -9.60
C PRO A 370 16.18 -10.27 -10.45
N TYR A 371 16.93 -9.19 -10.61
CA TYR A 371 18.16 -9.18 -11.38
C TYR A 371 19.17 -8.15 -10.88
N GLN A 372 20.44 -8.41 -11.14
CA GLN A 372 21.55 -7.50 -10.85
C GLN A 372 22.12 -6.93 -12.14
N VAL A 373 22.58 -5.69 -12.11
CA VAL A 373 23.42 -5.11 -13.15
C VAL A 373 24.71 -4.63 -12.51
N ALA A 374 25.84 -5.17 -12.95
CA ALA A 374 27.17 -4.82 -12.44
C ALA A 374 28.10 -4.44 -13.58
N SER A 375 29.15 -3.66 -13.27
CA SER A 375 30.17 -3.32 -14.24
C SER A 375 31.54 -3.15 -13.59
N GLU A 376 32.59 -3.68 -14.23
CA GLU A 376 33.99 -3.50 -13.80
C GLU A 376 34.63 -2.24 -14.42
N GLN A 377 33.92 -1.56 -15.32
CA GLN A 377 34.33 -0.32 -15.99
C GLN A 377 33.17 0.69 -15.99
N PRO A 378 33.40 1.97 -16.33
CA PRO A 378 32.27 2.89 -16.54
C PRO A 378 31.38 2.35 -17.67
N ALA A 379 30.09 2.15 -17.37
CA ALA A 379 29.12 1.64 -18.34
C ALA A 379 27.85 2.48 -18.35
N VAL A 380 27.30 2.67 -19.55
CA VAL A 380 26.01 3.33 -19.76
C VAL A 380 25.04 2.33 -20.38
N LEU A 381 23.89 2.17 -19.75
CA LEU A 381 22.82 1.31 -20.23
C LEU A 381 21.50 2.07 -20.32
N PHE A 382 20.62 1.59 -21.19
CA PHE A 382 19.22 1.98 -21.22
C PHE A 382 18.36 0.79 -20.82
N VAL A 383 17.38 1.03 -19.94
CA VAL A 383 16.36 0.05 -19.58
C VAL A 383 15.02 0.56 -20.07
N ALA A 384 14.45 -0.15 -21.04
CA ALA A 384 13.12 0.10 -21.56
C ALA A 384 12.11 -0.85 -20.92
N GLY A 385 10.96 -0.34 -20.56
CA GLY A 385 9.89 -1.10 -19.94
C GLY A 385 8.55 -0.36 -20.09
N VAL A 386 7.51 -0.93 -19.52
CA VAL A 386 6.36 -0.10 -19.12
C VAL A 386 6.76 0.54 -17.80
N PRO A 387 6.57 1.86 -17.58
CA PRO A 387 6.75 2.39 -16.25
C PRO A 387 5.83 1.57 -15.36
N GLY A 388 6.39 0.88 -14.37
CA GLY A 388 5.60 0.53 -13.21
C GLY A 388 4.87 1.80 -12.82
N ARG A 389 3.54 1.83 -12.94
CA ARG A 389 2.79 3.05 -12.63
C ARG A 389 3.33 3.49 -11.28
N GLU A 390 3.96 4.67 -11.20
CA GLU A 390 4.18 5.24 -9.89
C GLU A 390 2.77 5.29 -9.31
N PRO A 391 2.51 4.55 -8.22
CA PRO A 391 1.16 4.45 -7.70
C PRO A 391 0.69 5.88 -7.54
N ALA A 392 -0.46 6.22 -8.14
CA ALA A 392 -0.98 7.58 -7.99
C ALA A 392 -0.90 7.92 -6.50
N THR A 393 -0.02 8.85 -6.14
CA THR A 393 0.27 9.12 -4.72
C THR A 393 -0.79 10.03 -4.12
N SER A 394 -1.64 10.60 -4.99
CA SER A 394 -2.71 11.54 -4.65
C SER A 394 -4.02 11.17 -5.35
N PHE A 395 -5.13 11.40 -4.66
CA PHE A 395 -6.49 11.35 -5.20
C PHE A 395 -6.93 12.79 -5.52
N ARG A 396 -7.11 13.11 -6.80
CA ARG A 396 -7.49 14.46 -7.27
C ARG A 396 -6.56 15.57 -6.74
N GLY A 397 -5.25 15.31 -6.71
CA GLY A 397 -4.24 16.24 -6.20
C GLY A 397 -4.16 16.36 -4.68
N LYS A 398 -4.92 15.56 -3.93
CA LYS A 398 -4.86 15.47 -2.46
C LYS A 398 -4.17 14.19 -2.02
N HIS A 399 -3.54 14.19 -0.86
CA HIS A 399 -2.95 12.99 -0.26
C HIS A 399 -3.80 12.52 0.93
N PRO A 400 -4.85 11.71 0.71
CA PRO A 400 -5.61 11.12 1.81
C PRO A 400 -4.68 10.43 2.82
N ALA A 401 -4.93 10.67 4.11
CA ALA A 401 -4.23 9.99 5.18
C ALA A 401 -4.51 8.49 5.10
N ARG A 402 -3.45 7.69 5.01
CA ARG A 402 -3.57 6.23 4.91
C ARG A 402 -3.86 5.65 6.29
N LEU A 403 -4.87 4.79 6.36
CA LEU A 403 -5.12 3.99 7.55
C LEU A 403 -4.05 2.91 7.70
N THR A 404 -3.64 2.65 8.94
CA THR A 404 -2.67 1.61 9.28
C THR A 404 -3.28 0.58 10.22
N PHE A 405 -2.78 -0.66 10.15
CA PHE A 405 -3.11 -1.68 11.14
C PHE A 405 -2.45 -1.32 12.48
N GLY A 406 -3.27 -1.31 13.53
CA GLY A 406 -2.78 -1.16 14.91
C GLY A 406 -2.58 -2.51 15.59
N THR A 407 -2.90 -2.57 16.87
CA THR A 407 -2.98 -3.81 17.65
C THR A 407 -4.08 -4.75 17.14
N SER A 408 -5.22 -4.19 16.72
CA SER A 408 -6.35 -4.90 16.09
C SER A 408 -7.18 -3.92 15.25
N GLY A 409 -7.42 -4.29 13.99
CA GLY A 409 -8.15 -3.48 13.00
C GLY A 409 -7.40 -2.23 12.52
N LEU A 410 -8.03 -1.51 11.59
CA LEU A 410 -7.59 -0.23 11.07
C LEU A 410 -8.20 0.91 11.89
N ARG A 411 -7.43 1.95 12.20
CA ARG A 411 -7.90 3.10 13.01
C ARG A 411 -7.35 4.41 12.46
N GLY A 412 -8.08 5.51 12.70
CA GLY A 412 -7.68 6.85 12.28
C GLY A 412 -8.61 7.93 12.82
N LEU A 413 -8.29 9.20 12.55
CA LEU A 413 -9.21 10.30 12.80
C LEU A 413 -10.45 10.13 11.91
N VAL A 414 -11.63 10.54 12.40
CA VAL A 414 -12.87 10.50 11.60
C VAL A 414 -12.73 11.32 10.32
N THR A 415 -11.96 12.40 10.36
CA THR A 415 -11.63 13.25 9.21
C THR A 415 -10.77 12.55 8.17
N ASP A 416 -9.95 11.59 8.60
CA ASP A 416 -9.05 10.83 7.75
C ASP A 416 -9.75 9.60 7.16
N ILE A 417 -10.71 9.02 7.88
CA ILE A 417 -11.56 7.93 7.40
C ILE A 417 -12.67 8.49 6.50
N THR A 418 -12.28 9.04 5.34
CA THR A 418 -13.22 9.40 4.26
C THR A 418 -13.96 8.16 3.73
N ASP A 419 -15.03 8.35 2.95
CA ASP A 419 -15.72 7.20 2.36
C ASP A 419 -14.80 6.44 1.40
N LEU A 420 -13.94 7.16 0.68
CA LEU A 420 -12.90 6.59 -0.18
C LEU A 420 -11.92 5.73 0.62
N GLU A 421 -11.42 6.20 1.76
CA GLU A 421 -10.50 5.42 2.60
C GLU A 421 -11.17 4.17 3.17
N ALA A 422 -12.42 4.28 3.66
CA ALA A 422 -13.19 3.14 4.13
C ALA A 422 -13.43 2.12 3.00
N TYR A 423 -13.78 2.59 1.81
CA TYR A 423 -13.99 1.76 0.63
C TYR A 423 -12.70 1.05 0.20
N ILE A 424 -11.59 1.77 0.03
CA ILE A 424 -10.30 1.23 -0.43
C ILE A 424 -9.80 0.12 0.49
N ASN A 425 -9.86 0.36 1.80
CA ASN A 425 -9.41 -0.63 2.78
C ASN A 425 -10.31 -1.86 2.81
N THR A 426 -11.63 -1.67 2.69
CA THR A 426 -12.58 -2.77 2.59
C THR A 426 -12.38 -3.55 1.29
N ALA A 427 -12.25 -2.87 0.16
CA ALA A 427 -12.03 -3.47 -1.15
C ALA A 427 -10.75 -4.31 -1.16
N GLY A 428 -9.63 -3.79 -0.64
CA GLY A 428 -8.39 -4.56 -0.52
C GLY A 428 -8.52 -5.78 0.38
N PHE A 429 -9.21 -5.66 1.53
CA PHE A 429 -9.50 -6.81 2.38
C PHE A 429 -10.34 -7.88 1.66
N LEU A 430 -11.39 -7.49 0.95
CA LEU A 430 -12.24 -8.43 0.20
C LEU A 430 -11.48 -9.08 -0.96
N ASP A 431 -10.64 -8.32 -1.67
CA ASP A 431 -9.77 -8.84 -2.74
C ASP A 431 -8.78 -9.87 -2.18
N PHE A 432 -8.25 -9.66 -0.97
CA PHE A 432 -7.45 -10.65 -0.25
C PHE A 432 -8.25 -11.92 0.07
N LEU A 433 -9.47 -11.80 0.60
CA LEU A 433 -10.33 -12.96 0.88
C LEU A 433 -10.61 -13.81 -0.36
N VAL A 434 -10.88 -13.14 -1.50
CA VAL A 434 -11.08 -13.83 -2.77
C VAL A 434 -9.80 -14.54 -3.22
N ALA A 435 -8.64 -13.89 -3.07
CA ALA A 435 -7.35 -14.47 -3.45
C ALA A 435 -7.00 -15.75 -2.65
N ILE A 436 -7.32 -15.78 -1.35
CA ILE A 436 -7.10 -16.97 -0.51
C ILE A 436 -8.25 -18.00 -0.57
N GLY A 437 -9.29 -17.74 -1.37
CA GLY A 437 -10.45 -18.63 -1.52
C GLY A 437 -11.45 -18.60 -0.35
N ASP A 438 -11.35 -17.63 0.55
CA ASP A 438 -12.27 -17.46 1.70
C ASP A 438 -13.60 -16.79 1.30
N ALA A 439 -13.62 -16.13 0.13
CA ALA A 439 -14.83 -15.57 -0.46
C ALA A 439 -14.90 -15.84 -1.98
N VAL A 440 -16.12 -16.00 -2.49
CA VAL A 440 -16.42 -16.13 -3.93
C VAL A 440 -17.58 -15.19 -4.29
N PRO A 441 -17.84 -14.89 -5.57
CA PRO A 441 -18.99 -14.07 -5.95
C PRO A 441 -20.29 -14.59 -5.31
N GLY A 442 -21.05 -13.68 -4.70
CA GLY A 442 -22.27 -13.97 -3.96
C GLY A 442 -22.08 -14.28 -2.47
N THR A 443 -20.84 -14.51 -1.97
CA THR A 443 -20.60 -14.74 -0.54
C THR A 443 -21.17 -13.60 0.31
N PRO A 444 -21.96 -13.89 1.35
CA PRO A 444 -22.42 -12.88 2.31
C PRO A 444 -21.28 -12.33 3.15
N VAL A 445 -21.24 -11.01 3.30
CA VAL A 445 -20.35 -10.30 4.23
C VAL A 445 -21.20 -9.66 5.31
N VAL A 446 -21.01 -10.11 6.55
CA VAL A 446 -21.82 -9.64 7.69
C VAL A 446 -21.30 -8.31 8.19
N LEU A 447 -22.16 -7.28 8.27
CA LEU A 447 -21.80 -5.93 8.68
C LEU A 447 -22.50 -5.52 9.98
N ALA A 448 -21.75 -4.92 10.91
CA ALA A 448 -22.29 -4.22 12.07
C ALA A 448 -21.44 -2.99 12.42
N GLY A 449 -21.95 -2.14 13.31
CA GLY A 449 -21.17 -1.04 13.84
C GLY A 449 -21.61 -0.56 15.21
N ASP A 450 -20.75 0.23 15.86
CA ASP A 450 -21.02 0.85 17.16
C ASP A 450 -21.97 2.06 17.08
N GLN A 451 -22.12 2.77 18.21
CA GLN A 451 -22.99 3.95 18.36
C GLN A 451 -22.32 5.28 17.97
N ARG A 452 -21.13 5.30 17.33
CA ARG A 452 -20.50 6.56 16.93
C ARG A 452 -21.27 7.22 15.79
N PRO A 453 -21.36 8.58 15.75
CA PRO A 453 -22.05 9.29 14.69
C PRO A 453 -21.50 9.01 13.28
N SER A 454 -20.19 8.77 13.15
CA SER A 454 -19.54 8.51 11.85
C SER A 454 -19.77 7.08 11.33
N THR A 455 -20.25 6.16 12.18
CA THR A 455 -20.28 4.73 11.85
C THR A 455 -21.29 4.40 10.75
N GLU A 456 -22.45 5.05 10.70
CA GLU A 456 -23.40 4.82 9.60
C GLU A 456 -22.81 5.18 8.23
N ARG A 457 -22.14 6.33 8.14
CA ARG A 457 -21.48 6.75 6.91
C ARG A 457 -20.43 5.72 6.45
N ILE A 458 -19.54 5.32 7.36
CA ILE A 458 -18.47 4.37 7.05
C ILE A 458 -19.08 3.02 6.62
N LEU A 459 -20.14 2.54 7.27
CA LEU A 459 -20.87 1.33 6.88
C LEU A 459 -21.40 1.40 5.44
N ARG A 460 -21.83 2.57 4.96
CA ARG A 460 -22.29 2.74 3.57
C ARG A 460 -21.15 2.59 2.57
N ALA A 461 -19.96 3.11 2.88
CA ALA A 461 -18.76 2.91 2.08
C ALA A 461 -18.28 1.45 2.08
N VAL A 462 -18.32 0.78 3.23
CA VAL A 462 -18.06 -0.66 3.35
C VAL A 462 -19.05 -1.46 2.51
N ALA A 463 -20.35 -1.17 2.61
CA ALA A 463 -21.39 -1.84 1.83
C ALA A 463 -21.24 -1.62 0.31
N ARG A 464 -20.74 -0.44 -0.11
CA ARG A 464 -20.39 -0.17 -1.51
C ARG A 464 -19.27 -1.09 -1.98
N ALA A 465 -18.18 -1.20 -1.21
CA ALA A 465 -17.05 -2.07 -1.55
C ALA A 465 -17.48 -3.54 -1.66
N VAL A 466 -18.31 -4.02 -0.73
CA VAL A 466 -18.88 -5.38 -0.77
C VAL A 466 -19.63 -5.63 -2.09
N ARG A 467 -20.52 -4.70 -2.48
CA ARG A 467 -21.32 -4.82 -3.71
C ARG A 467 -20.46 -4.75 -4.98
N ASP A 468 -19.50 -3.83 -5.03
CA ASP A 468 -18.62 -3.64 -6.19
C ASP A 468 -17.68 -4.83 -6.43
N ARG A 469 -17.48 -5.69 -5.41
CA ARG A 469 -16.74 -6.97 -5.52
C ARG A 469 -17.64 -8.17 -5.85
N GLY A 470 -18.91 -7.94 -6.15
CA GLY A 470 -19.87 -9.01 -6.45
C GLY A 470 -20.25 -9.85 -5.22
N LEU A 471 -20.01 -9.35 -4.01
CA LEU A 471 -20.42 -9.98 -2.75
C LEU A 471 -21.77 -9.42 -2.27
N THR A 472 -22.38 -10.05 -1.27
CA THR A 472 -23.68 -9.62 -0.73
C THR A 472 -23.55 -9.03 0.67
N VAL A 473 -24.31 -7.96 0.93
CA VAL A 473 -24.31 -7.28 2.25
C VAL A 473 -25.35 -7.92 3.16
N ASP A 474 -24.91 -8.45 4.29
CA ASP A 474 -25.78 -8.94 5.38
C ASP A 474 -25.64 -8.02 6.60
N TYR A 475 -26.51 -7.02 6.70
CA TYR A 475 -26.44 -6.02 7.77
C TYR A 475 -27.21 -6.48 9.01
N VAL A 476 -26.50 -6.61 10.14
CA VAL A 476 -27.08 -7.06 11.43
C VAL A 476 -27.19 -5.94 12.47
N GLY A 477 -27.09 -4.68 12.02
CA GLY A 477 -27.40 -3.51 12.84
C GLY A 477 -26.29 -3.09 13.81
N ARG A 478 -26.72 -2.59 14.97
CA ARG A 478 -25.87 -2.11 16.06
C ARG A 478 -25.77 -3.20 17.12
N ILE A 479 -24.78 -4.08 16.99
CA ILE A 479 -24.57 -5.21 17.92
C ILE A 479 -23.10 -5.24 18.38
N PRO A 480 -22.79 -5.95 19.49
CA PRO A 480 -21.41 -6.14 19.94
C PRO A 480 -20.49 -6.70 18.86
N THR A 481 -19.23 -6.28 18.88
CA THR A 481 -18.15 -6.91 18.08
C THR A 481 -18.13 -8.44 18.24
N PRO A 482 -18.14 -9.04 19.45
CA PRO A 482 -18.21 -10.49 19.61
C PRO A 482 -19.49 -11.12 19.03
N ALA A 483 -20.62 -10.41 19.04
CA ALA A 483 -21.87 -10.91 18.46
C ALA A 483 -21.78 -11.02 16.94
N LEU A 484 -21.22 -9.99 16.30
CA LEU A 484 -20.95 -9.99 14.86
C LEU A 484 -20.01 -11.14 14.48
N THR A 485 -18.86 -11.22 15.16
CA THR A 485 -17.85 -12.24 14.85
C THR A 485 -18.39 -13.65 15.09
N TYR A 486 -19.12 -13.87 16.20
CA TYR A 486 -19.76 -15.16 16.47
C TYR A 486 -20.74 -15.56 15.36
N PHE A 487 -21.57 -14.64 14.89
CA PHE A 487 -22.53 -14.90 13.82
C PHE A 487 -21.84 -15.18 12.48
N GLY A 488 -20.77 -14.44 12.16
CA GLY A 488 -19.92 -14.70 10.99
C GLY A 488 -19.30 -16.09 11.03
N LEU A 489 -18.69 -16.48 12.16
CA LEU A 489 -18.11 -17.81 12.38
C LEU A 489 -19.16 -18.93 12.25
N LEU A 490 -20.33 -18.74 12.86
CA LEU A 490 -21.43 -19.71 12.81
C LEU A 490 -21.87 -19.99 11.36
N ARG A 491 -21.85 -18.96 10.52
CA ARG A 491 -22.25 -19.05 9.10
C ARG A 491 -21.09 -19.27 8.14
N ARG A 492 -19.84 -19.34 8.64
CA ARG A 492 -18.62 -19.37 7.83
C ARG A 492 -18.61 -18.26 6.79
N CYS A 493 -18.91 -17.05 7.23
CA CYS A 493 -18.95 -15.86 6.40
C CYS A 493 -18.00 -14.80 6.97
N PRO A 494 -17.27 -14.06 6.12
CA PRO A 494 -16.50 -12.89 6.56
C PRO A 494 -17.39 -11.87 7.25
N SER A 495 -16.82 -11.12 8.20
CA SER A 495 -17.55 -10.06 8.89
C SER A 495 -16.71 -8.79 9.08
N ILE A 496 -17.38 -7.64 9.11
CA ILE A 496 -16.73 -6.33 9.21
C ILE A 496 -17.46 -5.50 10.25
N MET A 497 -16.74 -5.11 11.31
CA MET A 497 -17.25 -4.24 12.37
C MET A 497 -16.69 -2.83 12.17
N VAL A 498 -17.55 -1.83 12.11
CA VAL A 498 -17.14 -0.42 12.12
C VAL A 498 -17.18 0.11 13.55
N THR A 499 -16.01 0.35 14.13
CA THR A 499 -15.87 0.88 15.49
C THR A 499 -14.44 1.35 15.79
N GLY A 500 -14.33 2.41 16.61
CA GLY A 500 -13.09 2.80 17.27
C GLY A 500 -12.79 2.05 18.58
N SER A 501 -13.73 1.24 19.08
CA SER A 501 -13.68 0.62 20.42
C SER A 501 -13.49 1.70 21.50
N HIS A 502 -12.49 1.56 22.37
CA HIS A 502 -12.16 2.46 23.49
C HIS A 502 -11.61 3.85 23.13
N ILE A 503 -11.25 4.14 21.87
CA ILE A 503 -10.58 5.41 21.51
C ILE A 503 -11.53 6.63 21.56
N PRO A 504 -11.04 7.88 21.63
CA PRO A 504 -11.90 9.06 21.65
C PRO A 504 -12.81 9.22 20.41
N PHE A 505 -13.87 10.03 20.51
CA PHE A 505 -14.94 10.11 19.50
C PHE A 505 -14.52 10.77 18.17
N ASP A 506 -13.44 11.54 18.18
CA ASP A 506 -12.82 12.16 17.00
C ASP A 506 -12.10 11.13 16.11
N ARG A 507 -12.04 9.87 16.55
CA ARG A 507 -11.49 8.71 15.82
C ARG A 507 -12.55 7.64 15.58
N ASN A 508 -12.30 6.76 14.61
CA ASN A 508 -13.09 5.53 14.41
C ASN A 508 -12.17 4.44 13.83
N GLY A 509 -12.73 3.30 13.44
CA GLY A 509 -11.96 2.20 12.88
C GLY A 509 -12.82 1.16 12.17
N ILE A 510 -12.13 0.20 11.55
CA ILE A 510 -12.73 -0.95 10.86
C ILE A 510 -11.99 -2.20 11.33
N LYS A 511 -12.71 -3.14 11.93
CA LYS A 511 -12.20 -4.47 12.28
C LYS A 511 -12.68 -5.47 11.23
N PHE A 512 -11.74 -6.20 10.64
CA PHE A 512 -12.00 -7.21 9.63
C PHE A 512 -11.86 -8.61 10.22
N ASN A 513 -12.78 -9.51 9.85
CA ASN A 513 -12.73 -10.93 10.19
C ASN A 513 -12.89 -11.77 8.92
N LYS A 514 -12.03 -12.77 8.77
CA LYS A 514 -12.15 -13.86 7.80
C LYS A 514 -13.34 -14.75 8.18
N SER A 515 -13.75 -15.66 7.30
CA SER A 515 -14.80 -16.64 7.61
C SER A 515 -14.46 -17.56 8.79
N ALA A 516 -13.16 -17.71 9.07
CA ALA A 516 -12.60 -18.55 10.13
C ALA A 516 -12.23 -17.80 11.42
N GLY A 517 -12.25 -16.46 11.45
CA GLY A 517 -11.88 -15.69 12.66
C GLY A 517 -11.30 -14.31 12.38
N GLU A 518 -10.68 -13.71 13.40
CA GLU A 518 -9.99 -12.42 13.26
C GLU A 518 -8.89 -12.47 12.19
N VAL A 519 -8.60 -11.32 11.59
CA VAL A 519 -7.36 -11.12 10.80
C VAL A 519 -6.15 -11.24 11.73
N LEU A 520 -5.20 -12.10 11.35
CA LEU A 520 -3.96 -12.32 12.09
C LEU A 520 -2.82 -11.47 11.53
N LYS A 521 -1.73 -11.33 12.30
CA LYS A 521 -0.56 -10.53 11.88
C LYS A 521 0.09 -11.01 10.59
N ALA A 522 0.03 -12.32 10.31
CA ALA A 522 0.53 -12.90 9.07
C ALA A 522 -0.28 -12.48 7.83
N ASP A 523 -1.56 -12.10 7.99
CA ASP A 523 -2.43 -11.69 6.89
C ASP A 523 -2.21 -10.21 6.50
N GLU A 524 -1.69 -9.37 7.41
CA GLU A 524 -1.69 -7.90 7.25
C GLU A 524 -0.89 -7.44 6.02
N ALA A 525 0.23 -8.09 5.71
CA ALA A 525 1.08 -7.73 4.56
C ALA A 525 0.33 -7.92 3.23
N ASP A 526 -0.36 -9.05 3.07
CA ASP A 526 -1.11 -9.38 1.85
C ASP A 526 -2.36 -8.50 1.71
N ILE A 527 -3.04 -8.22 2.83
CA ILE A 527 -4.14 -7.25 2.86
C ILE A 527 -3.64 -5.87 2.45
N LEU A 528 -2.53 -5.39 3.01
CA LEU A 528 -1.97 -4.07 2.66
C LEU A 528 -1.53 -4.00 1.20
N ALA A 529 -0.99 -5.08 0.63
CA ALA A 529 -0.69 -5.17 -0.79
C ALA A 529 -1.96 -5.08 -1.64
N ALA A 530 -3.05 -5.75 -1.25
CA ALA A 530 -4.34 -5.65 -1.92
C ALA A 530 -4.97 -4.24 -1.78
N VAL A 531 -4.87 -3.62 -0.60
CA VAL A 531 -5.29 -2.24 -0.36
C VAL A 531 -4.52 -1.26 -1.24
N ALA A 532 -3.21 -1.46 -1.43
CA ALA A 532 -2.41 -0.63 -2.33
C ALA A 532 -2.90 -0.73 -3.78
N ARG A 533 -3.27 -1.94 -4.25
CA ARG A 533 -3.88 -2.14 -5.58
C ARG A 533 -5.25 -1.48 -5.71
N ALA A 534 -6.12 -1.65 -4.71
CA ALA A 534 -7.44 -1.03 -4.70
C ALA A 534 -7.35 0.51 -4.70
N ARG A 535 -6.43 1.06 -3.89
CA ARG A 535 -6.13 2.50 -3.85
C ARG A 535 -5.72 3.02 -5.20
N HIS A 536 -4.74 2.34 -5.81
CA HIS A 536 -4.24 2.69 -7.12
C HIS A 536 -5.38 2.74 -8.15
N SER A 537 -6.21 1.70 -8.19
CA SER A 537 -7.37 1.65 -9.09
C SER A 537 -8.34 2.82 -8.90
N GLU A 538 -8.60 3.26 -7.68
CA GLU A 538 -9.54 4.37 -7.43
C GLU A 538 -8.93 5.74 -7.72
N TYR A 539 -7.63 5.93 -7.48
CA TYR A 539 -6.95 7.19 -7.77
C TYR A 539 -6.80 7.44 -9.27
N GLU A 540 -6.63 6.37 -10.02
CA GLU A 540 -6.52 6.34 -11.48
C GLU A 540 -7.87 6.48 -12.19
N ARG A 541 -8.99 6.28 -11.48
CA ARG A 541 -10.33 6.28 -12.08
C ARG A 541 -10.67 7.65 -12.64
N ASP A 542 -11.32 7.68 -13.80
CA ASP A 542 -11.85 8.92 -14.40
C ASP A 542 -12.74 9.69 -13.38
N PRO A 543 -12.58 11.02 -13.21
CA PRO A 543 -13.40 11.83 -12.31
C PRO A 543 -14.91 11.66 -12.49
N LEU A 544 -15.38 11.50 -13.72
CA LEU A 544 -16.79 11.34 -14.06
C LEU A 544 -17.30 9.92 -13.78
N ALA A 545 -16.41 8.92 -13.80
CA ALA A 545 -16.74 7.53 -13.50
C ALA A 545 -16.52 7.17 -12.02
N SER A 546 -15.93 8.07 -11.22
CA SER A 546 -15.67 7.81 -9.80
C SER A 546 -16.94 7.88 -8.96
N ALA A 547 -17.07 6.91 -8.05
CA ALA A 547 -18.13 6.93 -7.04
C ALA A 547 -17.92 8.04 -5.98
N PHE A 548 -16.73 8.65 -5.96
CA PHE A 548 -16.31 9.61 -4.94
C PHE A 548 -16.17 11.02 -5.53
N ASP A 549 -16.53 12.02 -4.74
CA ASP A 549 -16.26 13.43 -5.04
C ASP A 549 -14.80 13.79 -4.74
N ASP A 550 -14.40 15.03 -5.01
CA ASP A 550 -13.01 15.50 -4.82
C ASP A 550 -12.58 15.58 -3.34
N SER A 551 -13.51 15.38 -2.40
CA SER A 551 -13.22 15.24 -0.97
C SER A 551 -13.10 13.79 -0.51
N GLY A 552 -13.27 12.83 -1.41
CA GLY A 552 -13.23 11.40 -1.10
C GLY A 552 -14.54 10.90 -0.46
N MET A 553 -15.64 11.62 -0.64
CA MET A 553 -16.96 11.25 -0.10
C MET A 553 -17.82 10.64 -1.19
N LEU A 554 -18.72 9.71 -0.86
CA LEU A 554 -19.60 9.08 -1.85
C LEU A 554 -20.53 10.13 -2.48
N ARG A 555 -20.54 10.20 -3.82
CA ARG A 555 -21.45 11.07 -4.58
C ARG A 555 -22.90 10.64 -4.45
N GLU A 556 -23.11 9.33 -4.40
CA GLU A 556 -24.43 8.71 -4.30
C GLU A 556 -24.59 8.01 -2.96
N ARG A 557 -25.74 8.22 -2.34
CA ARG A 557 -26.07 7.57 -1.08
C ARG A 557 -26.31 6.08 -1.31
N VAL A 558 -25.46 5.26 -0.70
CA VAL A 558 -25.62 3.80 -0.70
C VAL A 558 -26.54 3.42 0.45
N GLU A 559 -27.67 2.77 0.16
CA GLU A 559 -28.59 2.30 1.19
C GLU A 559 -28.16 0.94 1.75
N LEU A 560 -28.20 0.83 3.08
CA LEU A 560 -28.02 -0.43 3.79
C LEU A 560 -29.34 -1.21 3.76
N PRO A 561 -29.31 -2.55 3.65
CA PRO A 561 -30.53 -3.34 3.84
C PRO A 561 -31.06 -3.16 5.27
N PRO A 562 -32.34 -3.48 5.55
CA PRO A 562 -32.87 -3.49 6.90
C PRO A 562 -32.01 -4.37 7.82
N ALA A 563 -31.76 -3.90 9.04
CA ALA A 563 -30.97 -4.66 10.01
C ALA A 563 -31.69 -5.97 10.38
N SER A 564 -30.98 -7.09 10.26
CA SER A 564 -31.43 -8.40 10.72
C SER A 564 -31.11 -8.61 12.20
N ASP A 565 -32.07 -9.11 12.96
CA ASP A 565 -31.88 -9.45 14.38
C ASP A 565 -31.11 -10.77 14.59
N ALA A 566 -30.83 -11.51 13.52
CA ALA A 566 -30.27 -12.86 13.60
C ALA A 566 -28.91 -12.92 14.32
N GLY A 567 -28.05 -11.92 14.10
CA GLY A 567 -26.74 -11.84 14.77
C GLY A 567 -26.87 -11.65 16.28
N ARG A 568 -27.74 -10.72 16.71
CA ARG A 568 -28.05 -10.48 18.13
C ARG A 568 -28.63 -11.75 18.77
N ALA A 569 -29.67 -12.33 18.17
CA ALA A 569 -30.37 -13.49 18.71
C ALA A 569 -29.45 -14.72 18.84
N ALA A 570 -28.58 -14.97 17.85
CA ALA A 570 -27.61 -16.07 17.91
C ALA A 570 -26.63 -15.90 19.07
N TYR A 571 -26.16 -14.68 19.29
CA TYR A 571 -25.21 -14.38 20.37
C TYR A 571 -25.85 -14.41 21.76
N VAL A 572 -27.11 -13.97 21.93
CA VAL A 572 -27.84 -14.18 23.20
C VAL A 572 -28.00 -15.66 23.50
N ARG A 573 -28.44 -16.45 22.50
CA ARG A 573 -28.61 -17.90 22.64
C ARG A 573 -27.33 -18.64 22.99
N ARG A 574 -26.17 -18.16 22.53
CA ARG A 574 -24.86 -18.71 22.92
C ARG A 574 -24.71 -18.87 24.43
N TYR A 575 -25.25 -17.93 25.22
CA TYR A 575 -25.20 -17.98 26.69
C TYR A 575 -26.40 -18.68 27.29
N LEU A 576 -27.61 -18.38 26.82
CA LEU A 576 -28.85 -18.98 27.37
C LEU A 576 -28.95 -20.49 27.10
N ASP A 577 -28.38 -20.98 26.01
CA ASP A 577 -28.34 -22.41 25.69
C ASP A 577 -27.16 -23.13 26.39
N ALA A 578 -26.22 -22.38 27.00
CA ALA A 578 -25.00 -22.93 27.62
C ALA A 578 -25.04 -22.93 29.15
N PHE A 579 -25.57 -21.87 29.77
CA PHE A 579 -25.68 -21.73 31.22
C PHE A 579 -27.08 -22.15 31.70
N PRO A 580 -27.21 -22.67 32.93
CA PRO A 580 -28.52 -22.92 33.54
C PRO A 580 -29.39 -21.66 33.52
N SER A 581 -30.70 -21.78 33.24
CA SER A 581 -31.62 -20.64 33.19
C SER A 581 -31.77 -19.92 34.54
N ASP A 582 -31.40 -20.60 35.63
CA ASP A 582 -31.37 -20.08 36.98
C ASP A 582 -29.95 -19.86 37.47
N ALA A 583 -28.93 -19.71 36.60
CA ALA A 583 -27.52 -19.54 36.98
C ALA A 583 -27.25 -18.26 37.80
N LEU A 584 -28.08 -17.23 37.64
CA LEU A 584 -27.98 -15.92 38.31
C LEU A 584 -29.24 -15.54 39.13
N SER A 585 -30.21 -16.44 39.31
CA SER A 585 -31.30 -16.29 40.29
C SER A 585 -30.83 -15.83 41.68
N GLY A 586 -31.45 -14.75 42.15
CA GLY A 586 -31.12 -14.11 43.43
C GLY A 586 -29.98 -13.10 43.34
N THR A 587 -29.27 -13.01 42.21
CA THR A 587 -28.28 -11.97 41.95
C THR A 587 -28.97 -10.71 41.40
N THR A 588 -28.71 -9.57 42.03
CA THR A 588 -29.16 -8.25 41.58
C THR A 588 -28.00 -7.50 40.96
N VAL A 589 -28.14 -7.09 39.70
CA VAL A 589 -27.10 -6.40 38.94
C VAL A 589 -27.57 -4.99 38.58
N LEU A 590 -26.74 -4.00 38.91
CA LEU A 590 -26.85 -2.65 38.37
C LEU A 590 -26.11 -2.59 37.03
N LEU A 591 -26.85 -2.46 35.94
CA LEU A 591 -26.30 -2.37 34.59
C LEU A 591 -26.05 -0.89 34.24
N TYR A 592 -24.77 -0.51 34.18
CA TYR A 592 -24.38 0.80 33.69
C TYR A 592 -24.35 0.80 32.15
N GLU A 593 -25.32 1.46 31.53
CA GLU A 593 -25.55 1.36 30.09
C GLU A 593 -24.66 2.25 29.23
N HIS A 594 -24.38 3.49 29.69
CA HIS A 594 -23.75 4.56 28.91
C HIS A 594 -24.15 4.52 27.43
N SER A 595 -23.20 4.44 26.51
CA SER A 595 -23.39 4.25 25.07
C SER A 595 -22.84 2.91 24.56
N ALA A 596 -22.70 1.89 25.41
CA ALA A 596 -22.27 0.55 24.99
C ALA A 596 -23.26 -0.01 23.97
N VAL A 597 -22.76 -0.52 22.84
CA VAL A 597 -23.62 -1.12 21.81
C VAL A 597 -24.32 -2.39 22.31
N GLY A 598 -23.70 -3.12 23.24
CA GLY A 598 -24.21 -4.36 23.84
C GLY A 598 -25.09 -4.20 25.07
N ARG A 599 -25.45 -2.98 25.49
CA ARG A 599 -26.20 -2.74 26.74
C ARG A 599 -27.49 -3.57 26.84
N GLU A 600 -28.25 -3.66 25.74
CA GLU A 600 -29.52 -4.41 25.70
C GLU A 600 -29.26 -5.93 25.67
N VAL A 601 -28.25 -6.36 24.91
CA VAL A 601 -27.82 -7.78 24.83
C VAL A 601 -27.39 -8.30 26.21
N LEU A 602 -26.57 -7.53 26.93
CA LEU A 602 -26.11 -7.91 28.26
C LEU A 602 -27.29 -7.97 29.25
N ALA A 603 -28.21 -7.00 29.20
CA ALA A 603 -29.40 -7.01 30.04
C ALA A 603 -30.28 -8.26 29.79
N GLU A 604 -30.47 -8.64 28.52
CA GLU A 604 -31.25 -9.80 28.12
C GLU A 604 -30.62 -11.12 28.57
N VAL A 605 -29.30 -11.28 28.38
CA VAL A 605 -28.57 -12.47 28.86
C VAL A 605 -28.67 -12.58 30.37
N LEU A 606 -28.38 -11.51 31.13
CA LEU A 606 -28.43 -11.53 32.58
C LEU A 606 -29.83 -11.88 33.11
N ARG A 607 -30.88 -11.27 32.56
CA ARG A 607 -32.27 -11.59 32.93
C ARG A 607 -32.67 -13.01 32.55
N GLY A 608 -32.25 -13.48 31.36
CA GLY A 608 -32.53 -14.83 30.88
C GLY A 608 -31.87 -15.93 31.72
N LEU A 609 -30.78 -15.59 32.43
CA LEU A 609 -30.12 -16.45 33.41
C LEU A 609 -30.64 -16.25 34.84
N GLY A 610 -31.70 -15.46 35.03
CA GLY A 610 -32.40 -15.31 36.31
C GLY A 610 -31.98 -14.12 37.17
N ALA A 611 -31.09 -13.25 36.72
CA ALA A 611 -30.69 -12.06 37.47
C ALA A 611 -31.80 -10.98 37.48
N THR A 612 -31.90 -10.24 38.58
CA THR A 612 -32.64 -8.98 38.62
C THR A 612 -31.73 -7.87 38.08
N VAL A 613 -32.13 -7.18 37.01
CA VAL A 613 -31.28 -6.18 36.33
C VAL A 613 -31.92 -4.79 36.36
N HIS A 614 -31.25 -3.85 37.02
CA HIS A 614 -31.61 -2.42 37.05
C HIS A 614 -30.69 -1.63 36.12
N ALA A 615 -31.25 -0.90 35.15
CA ALA A 615 -30.47 -0.09 34.22
C ALA A 615 -30.23 1.32 34.76
N THR A 616 -29.03 1.87 34.56
CA THR A 616 -28.67 3.24 34.93
C THR A 616 -27.66 3.87 33.97
N GLY A 617 -27.56 5.20 34.01
CA GLY A 617 -26.50 5.96 33.35
C GLY A 617 -26.48 5.88 31.81
N ARG A 618 -27.64 5.65 31.16
CA ARG A 618 -27.75 5.64 29.70
C ARG A 618 -27.37 7.00 29.12
N SER A 619 -26.57 6.95 28.05
CA SER A 619 -26.16 8.12 27.27
C SER A 619 -26.51 7.91 25.81
N GLU A 620 -27.07 8.96 25.19
CA GLU A 620 -27.27 9.03 23.73
C GLU A 620 -26.03 9.57 23.00
N SER A 621 -25.11 10.20 23.74
CA SER A 621 -23.78 10.59 23.26
C SER A 621 -22.78 9.46 23.51
N PHE A 622 -21.85 9.26 22.56
CA PHE A 622 -20.79 8.26 22.72
C PHE A 622 -19.89 8.56 23.93
N VAL A 623 -19.67 7.56 24.77
CA VAL A 623 -18.80 7.57 25.95
C VAL A 623 -17.63 6.63 25.68
N ALA A 624 -16.42 7.19 25.63
CA ALA A 624 -15.20 6.39 25.50
C ALA A 624 -14.83 5.80 26.86
N ILE A 625 -14.77 4.47 26.94
CA ILE A 625 -14.33 3.73 28.14
C ILE A 625 -13.11 2.90 27.76
N ASP A 626 -12.00 3.16 28.43
CA ASP A 626 -10.81 2.31 28.39
C ASP A 626 -10.69 1.53 29.70
N THR A 627 -10.99 0.23 29.65
CA THR A 627 -11.00 -0.66 30.82
C THR A 627 -9.61 -0.91 31.41
N GLU A 628 -8.52 -0.53 30.72
CA GLU A 628 -7.16 -0.58 31.28
C GLU A 628 -6.77 0.68 32.06
N ALA A 629 -7.57 1.75 31.95
CA ALA A 629 -7.25 3.08 32.45
C ALA A 629 -8.49 3.84 32.94
N ILE A 630 -9.30 3.22 33.80
CA ILE A 630 -10.45 3.88 34.41
C ILE A 630 -9.94 4.99 35.35
N SER A 631 -10.35 6.23 35.06
CA SER A 631 -9.95 7.41 35.85
C SER A 631 -10.75 7.56 37.15
N ASP A 632 -10.19 8.26 38.13
CA ASP A 632 -10.89 8.59 39.39
C ASP A 632 -12.19 9.37 39.14
N ALA A 633 -12.21 10.23 38.11
CA ALA A 633 -13.41 10.95 37.70
C ALA A 633 -14.50 10.00 37.17
N GLN A 634 -14.13 8.97 36.41
CA GLN A 634 -15.07 7.93 35.96
C GLN A 634 -15.57 7.09 37.14
N LEU A 635 -14.68 6.69 38.07
CA LEU A 635 -15.09 5.97 39.29
C LEU A 635 -16.04 6.80 40.15
N ALA A 636 -15.78 8.10 40.31
CA ALA A 636 -16.66 9.01 41.04
C ALA A 636 -18.03 9.17 40.34
N ALA A 637 -18.06 9.20 39.01
CA ALA A 637 -19.32 9.22 38.27
C ALA A 637 -20.11 7.90 38.45
N ILE A 638 -19.44 6.75 38.42
CA ILE A 638 -20.07 5.45 38.69
C ILE A 638 -20.52 5.35 40.14
N GLN A 639 -19.76 5.89 41.09
CA GLN A 639 -20.16 5.99 42.51
C GLN A 639 -21.47 6.77 42.66
N ALA A 640 -21.59 7.94 42.03
CA ALA A 640 -22.84 8.72 42.09
C ALA A 640 -24.03 7.95 41.51
N LEU A 641 -23.82 7.17 40.43
CA LEU A 641 -24.86 6.29 39.87
C LEU A 641 -25.21 5.13 40.80
N ALA A 642 -24.22 4.57 41.50
CA ALA A 642 -24.39 3.51 42.47
C ALA A 642 -25.18 3.99 43.71
N ASP A 643 -24.89 5.21 44.19
CA ASP A 643 -25.57 5.84 45.31
C ASP A 643 -27.06 6.12 44.97
N ASP A 644 -27.35 6.72 43.80
CA ASP A 644 -28.73 6.92 43.30
C ASP A 644 -29.47 5.58 43.14
N ALA A 645 -28.81 4.57 42.58
CA ALA A 645 -29.39 3.26 42.40
C ALA A 645 -29.69 2.56 43.74
N LEU A 646 -28.83 2.73 44.74
CA LEU A 646 -29.02 2.17 46.07
C LEU A 646 -30.26 2.76 46.75
N GLU A 647 -30.50 4.07 46.60
CA GLU A 647 -31.70 4.73 47.10
C GLU A 647 -32.97 4.27 46.37
N ARG A 648 -32.89 4.07 45.06
CA ARG A 648 -34.05 3.75 44.20
C ARG A 648 -34.43 2.28 44.17
N PHE A 649 -33.45 1.39 44.18
CA PHE A 649 -33.62 -0.04 43.92
C PHE A 649 -33.18 -0.93 45.08
N GLY A 650 -32.51 -0.36 46.09
CA GLY A 650 -31.94 -1.11 47.20
C GLY A 650 -30.60 -1.74 46.84
N ARG A 651 -30.16 -2.71 47.65
CA ARG A 651 -28.83 -3.34 47.49
C ARG A 651 -28.76 -4.16 46.21
N PHE A 652 -27.61 -4.11 45.56
CA PHE A 652 -27.24 -4.92 44.41
C PHE A 652 -25.88 -5.58 44.65
N ASP A 653 -25.65 -6.73 44.03
CA ASP A 653 -24.48 -7.57 44.25
C ASP A 653 -23.30 -7.18 43.35
N ALA A 654 -23.60 -6.56 42.20
CA ALA A 654 -22.61 -6.17 41.21
C ALA A 654 -23.06 -4.98 40.37
N ILE A 655 -22.09 -4.23 39.86
CA ILE A 655 -22.27 -3.30 38.75
C ILE A 655 -21.60 -3.90 37.52
N ALA A 656 -22.33 -4.03 36.42
CA ALA A 656 -21.84 -4.59 35.17
C ALA A 656 -21.98 -3.57 34.02
N SER A 657 -21.03 -3.61 33.09
CA SER A 657 -21.06 -2.82 31.86
C SER A 657 -20.04 -3.39 30.86
N THR A 658 -19.89 -2.72 29.72
CA THR A 658 -18.86 -3.02 28.73
C THR A 658 -18.22 -1.73 28.23
N ASP A 659 -17.20 -1.82 27.38
CA ASP A 659 -16.75 -0.67 26.59
C ASP A 659 -17.71 -0.37 25.41
N GLY A 660 -17.32 0.56 24.53
CA GLY A 660 -18.19 1.10 23.47
C GLY A 660 -18.68 0.06 22.45
N ASP A 661 -17.82 -0.84 21.99
CA ASP A 661 -18.17 -1.92 21.05
C ASP A 661 -18.42 -3.27 21.72
N SER A 662 -18.42 -3.28 23.06
CA SER A 662 -18.76 -4.40 23.91
C SER A 662 -17.87 -5.63 23.69
N ASP A 663 -16.57 -5.42 23.43
CA ASP A 663 -15.57 -6.48 23.41
C ASP A 663 -14.81 -6.61 24.74
N ARG A 664 -14.94 -5.62 25.64
CA ARG A 664 -14.35 -5.62 26.99
C ARG A 664 -15.41 -5.55 28.09
N PRO A 665 -15.30 -6.37 29.14
CA PRO A 665 -16.17 -6.29 30.30
C PRO A 665 -15.73 -5.15 31.23
N MET A 666 -16.69 -4.59 31.95
CA MET A 666 -16.44 -3.76 33.12
C MET A 666 -17.27 -4.30 34.28
N LEU A 667 -16.61 -4.75 35.34
CA LEU A 667 -17.25 -5.35 36.51
C LEU A 667 -16.78 -4.63 37.77
N LEU A 668 -17.74 -4.22 38.60
CA LEU A 668 -17.50 -3.54 39.85
C LEU A 668 -18.41 -4.11 40.95
N SER A 669 -18.06 -3.84 42.20
CA SER A 669 -18.95 -4.04 43.35
C SER A 669 -18.96 -2.80 44.24
N VAL A 670 -19.89 -2.75 45.19
CA VAL A 670 -19.87 -1.78 46.28
C VAL A 670 -19.38 -2.49 47.53
N ASP A 671 -18.35 -1.97 48.16
CA ASP A 671 -17.78 -2.56 49.37
C ASP A 671 -18.59 -2.25 50.64
N ALA A 672 -18.11 -2.73 51.78
CA ALA A 672 -18.78 -2.55 53.07
C ALA A 672 -18.90 -1.08 53.51
N ASP A 673 -18.01 -0.21 53.01
CA ASP A 673 -18.00 1.23 53.29
C ASP A 673 -18.82 2.02 52.27
N GLY A 674 -19.50 1.34 51.34
CA GLY A 674 -20.31 1.96 50.29
C GLY A 674 -19.49 2.44 49.09
N ARG A 675 -18.20 2.07 48.98
CA ARG A 675 -17.34 2.52 47.88
C ARG A 675 -17.35 1.56 46.71
N VAL A 676 -17.43 2.11 45.51
CA VAL A 676 -17.31 1.36 44.26
C VAL A 676 -15.88 0.85 44.09
N GLN A 677 -15.75 -0.46 43.83
CA GLN A 677 -14.49 -1.14 43.57
C GLN A 677 -14.51 -1.74 42.17
N PHE A 678 -13.62 -1.26 41.29
CA PHE A 678 -13.42 -1.82 39.95
C PHE A 678 -12.50 -3.04 39.98
N PHE A 679 -12.87 -4.10 39.26
CA PHE A 679 -12.05 -5.29 39.08
C PHE A 679 -11.40 -5.28 37.69
N GLY A 680 -10.07 -5.16 37.68
CA GLY A 680 -9.27 -5.19 36.45
C GLY A 680 -9.48 -6.46 35.62
N GLY A 681 -9.42 -6.31 34.31
CA GLY A 681 -9.79 -7.36 33.35
C GLY A 681 -8.89 -8.60 33.41
N ASP A 682 -7.63 -8.46 33.79
CA ASP A 682 -6.71 -9.57 34.02
C ASP A 682 -7.16 -10.49 35.17
N ARG A 683 -7.64 -9.90 36.28
CA ARG A 683 -8.19 -10.63 37.43
C ARG A 683 -9.56 -11.23 37.12
N VAL A 684 -10.39 -10.51 36.37
CA VAL A 684 -11.68 -11.05 35.89
C VAL A 684 -11.41 -12.29 35.03
N GLY A 685 -10.50 -12.21 34.06
CA GLY A 685 -10.13 -13.35 33.22
C GLY A 685 -9.58 -14.54 34.01
N LEU A 686 -8.79 -14.29 35.07
CA LEU A 686 -8.32 -15.35 35.98
C LEU A 686 -9.49 -16.10 36.63
N VAL A 687 -10.49 -15.38 37.15
CA VAL A 687 -11.70 -15.99 37.74
C VAL A 687 -12.47 -16.81 36.71
N VAL A 688 -12.62 -16.29 35.48
CA VAL A 688 -13.32 -16.97 34.39
C VAL A 688 -12.59 -18.26 34.02
N ALA A 689 -11.27 -18.20 33.88
CA ALA A 689 -10.45 -19.37 33.56
C ALA A 689 -10.48 -20.43 34.66
N ASP A 690 -10.55 -20.02 35.93
CA ASP A 690 -10.71 -20.93 37.07
C ASP A 690 -12.09 -21.60 37.06
N PHE A 691 -13.13 -20.82 36.82
CA PHE A 691 -14.52 -21.30 36.74
C PHE A 691 -14.73 -22.28 35.57
N LEU A 692 -14.14 -21.98 34.41
CA LEU A 692 -14.19 -22.84 33.22
C LEU A 692 -13.15 -23.97 33.24
N GLN A 693 -12.33 -24.05 34.28
CA GLN A 693 -11.30 -25.08 34.48
C GLN A 693 -10.31 -25.16 33.31
N ALA A 694 -9.62 -24.05 33.01
CA ALA A 694 -8.66 -23.98 31.92
C ALA A 694 -7.57 -25.08 31.98
N ASP A 695 -7.25 -25.67 30.82
CA ASP A 695 -6.09 -26.56 30.66
C ASP A 695 -4.84 -25.80 30.21
N ALA A 696 -5.05 -24.78 29.37
CA ALA A 696 -3.99 -23.93 28.85
C ALA A 696 -4.50 -22.50 28.61
N ILE A 697 -3.62 -21.54 28.87
CA ILE A 697 -3.92 -20.11 28.90
C ILE A 697 -2.93 -19.35 28.03
N ALA A 698 -3.42 -18.45 27.17
CA ALA A 698 -2.60 -17.47 26.48
C ALA A 698 -2.99 -16.04 26.91
N VAL A 699 -2.04 -15.26 27.41
CA VAL A 699 -2.30 -13.88 27.84
C VAL A 699 -1.15 -12.95 27.43
N PRO A 700 -1.40 -11.67 27.16
CA PRO A 700 -0.33 -10.73 26.92
C PRO A 700 0.65 -10.63 28.08
N ILE A 701 1.89 -10.26 27.76
CA ILE A 701 2.94 -9.97 28.74
C ILE A 701 2.55 -8.85 29.73
N SER A 702 1.60 -7.96 29.37
CA SER A 702 1.10 -6.91 30.25
C SER A 702 0.14 -7.40 31.34
N SER A 703 -0.45 -8.60 31.22
CA SER A 703 -1.38 -9.13 32.23
C SER A 703 -0.66 -9.43 33.55
N SER A 704 -1.37 -9.41 34.68
CA SER A 704 -0.79 -9.72 36.00
C SER A 704 -0.12 -11.10 36.06
N ASP A 705 0.94 -11.20 36.86
CA ASP A 705 1.63 -12.45 37.23
C ASP A 705 0.86 -13.25 38.32
N ALA A 706 -0.26 -12.72 38.83
CA ALA A 706 -1.22 -13.50 39.62
C ALA A 706 -1.72 -14.75 38.88
N ILE A 707 -1.73 -14.70 37.55
CA ILE A 707 -2.20 -15.79 36.70
C ILE A 707 -1.31 -17.02 36.91
N GLU A 708 0.01 -16.87 36.73
CA GLU A 708 0.96 -17.95 36.98
C GLU A 708 0.95 -18.38 38.45
N ARG A 709 0.89 -17.44 39.40
CA ARG A 709 0.82 -17.76 40.83
C ARG A 709 -0.40 -18.63 41.17
N HIS A 710 -1.53 -18.45 40.49
CA HIS A 710 -2.76 -19.21 40.72
C HIS A 710 -2.77 -20.56 39.98
N PHE A 711 -2.25 -20.60 38.75
CA PHE A 711 -2.41 -21.74 37.85
C PHE A 711 -1.21 -22.69 37.78
N ALA A 712 0.03 -22.20 37.97
CA ALA A 712 1.22 -23.05 37.94
C ALA A 712 1.19 -24.19 38.97
N PRO A 713 0.71 -24.00 40.23
CA PRO A 713 0.57 -25.11 41.18
C PRO A 713 -0.44 -26.18 40.75
N ARG A 714 -1.34 -25.88 39.81
CA ARG A 714 -2.34 -26.80 39.25
C ARG A 714 -1.89 -27.45 37.93
N GLY A 715 -0.67 -27.17 37.47
CA GLY A 715 -0.12 -27.71 36.23
C GLY A 715 -0.72 -27.12 34.95
N VAL A 716 -1.45 -26.00 35.04
CA VAL A 716 -2.04 -25.32 33.87
C VAL A 716 -0.96 -24.51 33.16
N LYS A 717 -0.80 -24.73 31.84
CA LYS A 717 0.22 -24.04 31.05
C LYS A 717 -0.22 -22.61 30.74
N VAL A 718 0.60 -21.63 31.11
CA VAL A 718 0.39 -20.21 30.78
C VAL A 718 1.46 -19.77 29.78
N VAL A 719 1.03 -19.22 28.64
CA VAL A 719 1.91 -18.65 27.61
C VAL A 719 1.71 -17.13 27.56
N ARG A 720 2.82 -16.40 27.60
CA ARG A 720 2.84 -14.96 27.40
C ARG A 720 2.95 -14.60 25.93
N THR A 721 2.18 -13.60 25.50
CA THR A 721 2.18 -13.10 24.12
C THR A 721 2.53 -11.62 24.07
N ARG A 722 2.78 -11.12 22.86
CA ARG A 722 2.69 -9.68 22.59
C ARG A 722 1.27 -9.17 22.86
N ILE A 723 1.11 -7.88 23.13
CA ILE A 723 -0.19 -7.25 23.37
C ILE A 723 -0.99 -7.21 22.06
N GLY A 724 -2.23 -7.70 22.09
CA GLY A 724 -3.18 -7.72 20.98
C GLY A 724 -3.83 -9.08 20.76
N SER A 725 -5.14 -9.07 20.48
CA SER A 725 -5.92 -10.28 20.18
C SER A 725 -5.30 -11.18 19.10
N PRO A 726 -4.71 -10.69 18.00
CA PRO A 726 -4.10 -11.57 17.00
C PRO A 726 -2.97 -12.45 17.54
N TRP A 727 -2.17 -11.92 18.48
CA TRP A 727 -1.08 -12.66 19.11
C TRP A 727 -1.59 -13.69 20.12
N VAL A 728 -2.64 -13.34 20.85
CA VAL A 728 -3.30 -14.25 21.80
C VAL A 728 -3.94 -15.42 21.05
N ILE A 729 -4.68 -15.15 19.97
CA ILE A 729 -5.31 -16.17 19.12
C ILE A 729 -4.25 -17.10 18.54
N ALA A 730 -3.19 -16.55 17.93
CA ALA A 730 -2.11 -17.35 17.35
C ALA A 730 -1.42 -18.24 18.39
N ALA A 731 -1.24 -17.75 19.63
CA ALA A 731 -0.70 -18.57 20.71
C ALA A 731 -1.68 -19.68 21.12
N MET A 732 -2.99 -19.38 21.22
CA MET A 732 -4.02 -20.38 21.55
C MET A 732 -4.04 -21.53 20.56
N ASP A 733 -3.83 -21.27 19.27
CA ASP A 733 -3.78 -22.31 18.22
C ASP A 733 -2.60 -23.28 18.38
N THR A 734 -1.57 -22.92 19.15
CA THR A 734 -0.39 -23.78 19.43
C THR A 734 -0.48 -24.52 20.77
N LEU A 735 -1.47 -24.21 21.60
CA LEU A 735 -1.63 -24.80 22.91
C LEU A 735 -2.37 -26.15 22.84
N GLU A 736 -1.89 -27.12 23.59
CA GLU A 736 -2.57 -28.40 23.79
C GLU A 736 -3.55 -28.30 24.96
N GLY A 737 -4.70 -28.97 24.86
CA GLY A 737 -5.72 -29.02 25.92
C GLY A 737 -7.14 -29.05 25.35
N GLU A 738 -8.11 -29.49 26.17
CA GLU A 738 -9.52 -29.46 25.78
C GLU A 738 -10.16 -28.09 26.04
N ARG A 739 -9.62 -27.34 27.00
CA ARG A 739 -10.13 -26.03 27.44
C ARG A 739 -9.04 -24.97 27.30
N VAL A 740 -8.78 -24.60 26.06
CA VAL A 740 -7.84 -23.52 25.70
C VAL A 740 -8.55 -22.18 25.65
N MET A 741 -7.98 -21.18 26.32
CA MET A 741 -8.55 -19.84 26.42
C MET A 741 -7.45 -18.78 26.56
N GLY A 742 -7.82 -17.53 26.33
CA GLY A 742 -6.93 -16.39 26.50
C GLY A 742 -7.69 -15.12 26.82
N TRP A 743 -7.00 -14.11 27.33
CA TRP A 743 -7.58 -12.79 27.59
C TRP A 743 -6.52 -11.73 27.68
N GLU A 744 -6.93 -10.48 27.53
CA GLU A 744 -6.06 -9.31 27.72
C GLU A 744 -6.32 -8.62 29.07
N ALA A 745 -5.43 -7.74 29.52
CA ALA A 745 -5.61 -6.95 30.74
C ALA A 745 -6.85 -6.02 30.68
N ASN A 746 -7.29 -5.66 29.47
CA ASN A 746 -8.55 -4.97 29.22
C ASN A 746 -9.81 -5.82 29.53
N GLY A 747 -9.65 -7.11 29.82
CA GLY A 747 -10.71 -8.03 30.23
C GLY A 747 -11.41 -8.77 29.09
N GLY A 748 -11.18 -8.37 27.84
CA GLY A 748 -11.72 -9.07 26.69
C GLY A 748 -11.23 -10.52 26.67
N PHE A 749 -12.15 -11.47 26.71
CA PHE A 749 -11.86 -12.89 26.88
C PHE A 749 -12.10 -13.66 25.58
N LEU A 750 -11.20 -14.58 25.25
CA LEU A 750 -11.16 -15.34 24.01
C LEU A 750 -11.25 -16.82 24.34
N LEU A 751 -12.24 -17.51 23.77
CA LEU A 751 -12.45 -18.93 24.02
C LEU A 751 -12.14 -19.72 22.74
N ALA A 752 -11.04 -20.48 22.69
CA ALA A 752 -10.68 -21.28 21.50
C ALA A 752 -11.50 -22.55 21.39
N SER A 753 -11.85 -23.15 22.53
CA SER A 753 -12.40 -24.50 22.59
C SER A 753 -13.85 -24.51 23.07
N ARG A 754 -14.62 -25.52 22.65
CA ARG A 754 -15.94 -25.76 23.22
C ARG A 754 -15.78 -26.21 24.67
N VAL A 755 -16.48 -25.57 25.61
CA VAL A 755 -16.43 -25.93 27.03
C VAL A 755 -17.77 -26.54 27.45
N GLN A 756 -17.72 -27.74 28.03
CA GLN A 756 -18.90 -28.39 28.59
C GLN A 756 -19.22 -27.78 29.95
N LEU A 757 -20.45 -27.27 30.09
CA LEU A 757 -21.05 -26.82 31.34
C LEU A 757 -22.09 -27.87 31.81
N PRO A 758 -22.60 -27.80 33.05
CA PRO A 758 -23.52 -28.81 33.56
C PRO A 758 -24.77 -29.03 32.69
N ASP A 759 -25.39 -27.95 32.21
CA ASP A 759 -26.68 -27.99 31.50
C ASP A 759 -26.57 -27.70 30.00
N GLY A 760 -25.37 -27.42 29.51
CA GLY A 760 -25.15 -26.99 28.13
C GLY A 760 -23.68 -26.95 27.75
N ALA A 761 -23.39 -26.51 26.53
CA ALA A 761 -22.02 -26.41 26.05
C ALA A 761 -21.77 -25.03 25.45
N LEU A 762 -20.77 -24.32 25.98
CA LEU A 762 -20.36 -23.02 25.49
C LEU A 762 -19.53 -23.22 24.23
N ALA A 763 -20.03 -22.74 23.09
CA ALA A 763 -19.32 -22.80 21.82
C ALA A 763 -18.00 -22.00 21.86
N PRO A 764 -17.01 -22.25 21.01
CA PRO A 764 -15.83 -21.39 20.91
C PRO A 764 -16.19 -20.00 20.36
N LEU A 765 -15.39 -19.00 20.71
CA LEU A 765 -15.40 -17.65 20.18
C LEU A 765 -13.98 -17.06 20.34
N PRO A 766 -13.06 -17.32 19.39
CA PRO A 766 -11.68 -16.85 19.43
C PRO A 766 -11.57 -15.38 18.99
N THR A 767 -12.31 -14.52 19.68
CA THR A 767 -12.27 -13.05 19.63
C THR A 767 -12.64 -12.55 21.02
N ARG A 768 -12.28 -11.32 21.35
CA ARG A 768 -12.65 -10.75 22.66
C ARG A 768 -14.16 -10.69 22.87
N ASP A 769 -14.56 -11.16 24.04
CA ASP A 769 -15.92 -11.20 24.54
C ASP A 769 -16.03 -10.53 25.92
N ALA A 770 -17.07 -9.70 26.09
CA ALA A 770 -17.40 -9.04 27.34
C ALA A 770 -18.50 -9.75 28.14
N VAL A 771 -19.39 -10.49 27.48
CA VAL A 771 -20.54 -11.12 28.15
C VAL A 771 -20.11 -12.36 28.92
N LEU A 772 -19.24 -13.21 28.34
CA LEU A 772 -18.73 -14.40 29.03
C LEU A 772 -18.06 -14.05 30.37
N PRO A 773 -17.13 -13.06 30.45
CA PRO A 773 -16.51 -12.71 31.72
C PRO A 773 -17.51 -12.31 32.80
N ILE A 774 -18.49 -11.48 32.45
CA ILE A 774 -19.50 -11.01 33.41
C ILE A 774 -20.34 -12.17 33.91
N VAL A 775 -20.88 -12.99 32.99
CA VAL A 775 -21.75 -14.12 33.34
C VAL A 775 -20.99 -15.17 34.16
N ALA A 776 -19.77 -15.53 33.74
CA ALA A 776 -18.97 -16.55 34.41
C ALA A 776 -18.52 -16.10 35.80
N THR A 777 -18.08 -14.85 35.98
CA THR A 777 -17.69 -14.33 37.30
C THR A 777 -18.87 -14.27 38.26
N LEU A 778 -20.04 -13.79 37.82
CA LEU A 778 -21.24 -13.77 38.67
C LEU A 778 -21.71 -15.19 39.03
N SER A 779 -21.68 -16.11 38.05
CA SER A 779 -22.02 -17.53 38.28
C SER A 779 -21.05 -18.19 39.26
N ALA A 780 -19.75 -17.91 39.14
CA ALA A 780 -18.73 -18.40 40.07
C ALA A 780 -18.97 -17.88 41.49
N ALA A 781 -19.32 -16.60 41.63
CA ALA A 781 -19.57 -15.97 42.93
C ALA A 781 -20.76 -16.59 43.64
N ARG A 782 -21.85 -16.77 42.89
CA ARG A 782 -23.01 -17.47 43.41
C ARG A 782 -22.73 -18.93 43.74
N ALA A 783 -22.05 -19.67 42.86
CA ALA A 783 -21.73 -21.08 43.10
C ALA A 783 -20.89 -21.29 44.38
N LYS A 784 -20.05 -20.30 44.72
CA LYS A 784 -19.25 -20.29 45.95
C LYS A 784 -19.96 -19.64 47.16
N GLY A 785 -21.13 -19.02 46.97
CA GLY A 785 -21.84 -18.27 48.00
C GLY A 785 -21.06 -17.04 48.51
N GLN A 786 -20.27 -16.42 47.64
CA GLN A 786 -19.38 -15.31 47.95
C GLN A 786 -19.84 -14.02 47.27
N THR A 787 -19.57 -12.88 47.88
CA THR A 787 -19.60 -11.58 47.20
C THR A 787 -18.44 -11.48 46.22
N LEU A 788 -18.55 -10.57 45.23
CA LEU A 788 -17.43 -10.29 44.33
C LEU A 788 -16.18 -9.82 45.11
N GLY A 789 -16.36 -8.93 46.10
CA GLY A 789 -15.27 -8.45 46.94
C GLY A 789 -14.50 -9.59 47.63
N GLU A 790 -15.20 -10.53 48.25
CA GLU A 790 -14.58 -11.71 48.89
C GLU A 790 -13.85 -12.60 47.88
N MET A 791 -14.46 -12.84 46.72
CA MET A 791 -13.84 -13.65 45.66
C MET A 791 -12.54 -13.03 45.16
N PHE A 792 -12.56 -11.75 44.81
CA PHE A 792 -11.38 -11.08 44.29
C PHE A 792 -10.31 -10.92 45.38
N ALA A 793 -10.68 -10.73 46.65
CA ALA A 793 -9.75 -10.69 47.77
C ALA A 793 -9.03 -12.03 48.03
N ALA A 794 -9.61 -13.15 47.60
CA ALA A 794 -9.00 -14.48 47.72
C ALA A 794 -7.97 -14.79 46.62
N LEU A 795 -7.87 -13.98 45.57
CA LEU A 795 -6.86 -14.13 44.53
C LEU A 795 -5.46 -13.74 45.04
N PRO A 796 -4.37 -14.20 44.38
CA PRO A 796 -3.03 -13.72 44.69
C PRO A 796 -2.98 -12.19 44.74
N ARG A 797 -2.36 -11.63 45.79
CA ARG A 797 -2.23 -10.19 45.99
C ARG A 797 -1.22 -9.62 45.01
N ARG A 798 -1.70 -9.28 43.82
CA ARG A 798 -0.94 -8.57 42.78
C ARG A 798 -1.80 -7.49 42.18
N HIS A 799 -1.35 -6.26 42.34
CA HIS A 799 -2.03 -5.05 41.95
C HIS A 799 -1.34 -4.46 40.73
N GLY A 800 -2.12 -4.26 39.67
CA GLY A 800 -1.65 -3.64 38.44
C GLY A 800 -2.07 -2.18 38.33
N LYS A 801 -1.16 -1.35 37.81
CA LYS A 801 -1.45 0.02 37.40
C LYS A 801 -0.83 0.28 36.04
N SER A 802 -1.52 1.02 35.19
CA SER A 802 -1.00 1.47 33.90
C SER A 802 -0.94 2.99 33.86
N GLY A 803 -0.02 3.50 33.05
CA GLY A 803 0.15 4.92 32.80
C GLY A 803 0.72 5.16 31.40
N LEU A 804 0.55 6.38 30.89
CA LEU A 804 1.08 6.75 29.58
C LEU A 804 1.56 8.21 29.54
N LEU A 805 2.59 8.45 28.74
CA LEU A 805 2.91 9.77 28.20
C LEU A 805 2.32 9.88 26.79
N ASP A 806 1.60 10.96 26.55
CA ASP A 806 1.03 11.27 25.24
C ASP A 806 1.98 12.14 24.41
N GLN A 807 1.77 12.16 23.09
CA GLN A 807 2.57 12.94 22.13
C GLN A 807 4.08 12.63 22.16
N VAL A 808 4.43 11.36 22.35
CA VAL A 808 5.82 10.89 22.28
C VAL A 808 6.13 10.47 20.85
N ASP A 809 7.17 11.06 20.25
CA ASP A 809 7.62 10.69 18.90
C ASP A 809 7.95 9.18 18.84
N PRO A 810 7.38 8.43 17.88
CA PRO A 810 7.69 7.02 17.68
C PRO A 810 9.19 6.73 17.52
N ALA A 811 9.99 7.66 16.98
CA ALA A 811 11.43 7.52 16.86
C ALA A 811 12.12 7.45 18.23
N VAL A 812 11.70 8.27 19.19
CA VAL A 812 12.19 8.23 20.58
C VAL A 812 11.83 6.90 21.23
N SER A 813 10.59 6.45 21.03
CA SER A 813 10.12 5.18 21.59
C SER A 813 10.90 3.98 21.04
N ARG A 814 11.24 3.98 19.74
CA ARG A 814 12.12 2.96 19.13
C ARG A 814 13.53 3.02 19.69
N ALA A 815 14.10 4.21 19.83
CA ALA A 815 15.44 4.39 20.39
C ALA A 815 15.55 3.81 21.81
N ILE A 816 14.52 3.93 22.64
CA ILE A 816 14.50 3.31 23.98
C ILE A 816 14.61 1.78 23.87
N VAL A 817 13.79 1.16 23.02
CA VAL A 817 13.81 -0.30 22.85
C VAL A 817 15.15 -0.78 22.28
N GLU A 818 15.72 -0.06 21.31
CA GLU A 818 17.03 -0.39 20.72
C GLU A 818 18.18 -0.20 21.72
N ARG A 819 18.14 0.87 22.53
CA ARG A 819 19.19 1.18 23.52
C ARG A 819 19.25 0.18 24.66
N PHE A 820 18.08 -0.23 25.15
CA PHE A 820 17.95 -1.08 26.34
C PHE A 820 17.53 -2.52 26.02
N GLY A 821 17.49 -2.88 24.73
CA GLY A 821 17.29 -4.24 24.22
C GLY A 821 18.60 -4.90 23.78
N PRO A 822 18.62 -6.24 23.69
CA PRO A 822 19.76 -6.98 23.17
C PRO A 822 19.88 -6.81 21.65
N THR A 823 21.11 -6.80 21.14
CA THR A 823 21.41 -6.78 19.69
C THR A 823 20.99 -8.05 18.98
N ASN A 824 21.00 -9.19 19.69
CA ASN A 824 20.46 -10.44 19.17
C ASN A 824 18.93 -10.46 19.31
N PRO A 825 18.15 -10.44 18.21
CA PRO A 825 16.69 -10.42 18.26
C PRO A 825 16.07 -11.72 18.77
N ASP A 826 16.83 -12.83 18.83
CA ASP A 826 16.33 -14.09 19.37
C ASP A 826 16.19 -14.04 20.90
N VAL A 827 16.84 -13.10 21.58
CA VAL A 827 16.82 -12.99 23.05
C VAL A 827 15.49 -12.37 23.51
N VAL A 828 14.59 -13.20 24.03
CA VAL A 828 13.26 -12.77 24.49
C VAL A 828 13.22 -12.59 26.00
N HIS A 829 13.61 -13.59 26.79
CA HIS A 829 13.62 -13.51 28.26
C HIS A 829 15.03 -13.74 28.77
N VAL A 830 15.47 -12.98 29.77
CA VAL A 830 16.80 -13.05 30.36
C VAL A 830 16.66 -13.21 31.87
N SER A 831 17.34 -14.21 32.45
CA SER A 831 17.43 -14.40 33.89
C SER A 831 18.85 -14.15 34.39
N PHE A 832 18.95 -13.37 35.46
CA PHE A 832 20.20 -13.06 36.18
C PHE A 832 20.30 -13.80 37.52
N LEU A 833 19.46 -14.81 37.72
CA LEU A 833 19.43 -15.63 38.93
C LEU A 833 20.59 -16.65 38.94
N GLU A 834 20.83 -17.26 40.10
CA GLU A 834 21.80 -18.36 40.26
C GLU A 834 23.26 -18.03 39.88
N GLY A 835 23.63 -16.75 39.79
CA GLY A 835 25.01 -16.34 39.50
C GLY A 835 25.48 -16.59 38.05
N ARG A 836 24.55 -16.87 37.13
CA ARG A 836 24.80 -17.04 35.69
C ARG A 836 23.73 -16.31 34.87
N ILE A 837 24.10 -15.80 33.69
CA ILE A 837 23.13 -15.21 32.77
C ILE A 837 22.62 -16.31 31.83
N THR A 838 21.31 -16.56 31.88
CA THR A 838 20.59 -17.45 30.95
C THR A 838 19.55 -16.65 30.20
N TRP A 839 19.19 -17.12 29.02
CA TRP A 839 18.15 -16.47 28.22
C TRP A 839 17.30 -17.49 27.48
N ARG A 840 16.08 -17.11 27.13
CA ARG A 840 15.13 -17.91 26.36
C ARG A 840 14.78 -17.23 25.04
N ASP A 841 14.68 -18.03 24.00
CA ASP A 841 14.19 -17.58 22.70
C ASP A 841 12.65 -17.56 22.63
N ALA A 842 12.11 -17.13 21.48
CA ALA A 842 10.67 -17.07 21.26
C ALA A 842 9.96 -18.44 21.34
N SER A 843 10.68 -19.55 21.20
CA SER A 843 10.15 -20.91 21.40
C SER A 843 10.13 -21.34 22.87
N GLY A 844 10.69 -20.52 23.76
CA GLY A 844 10.83 -20.80 25.19
C GLY A 844 12.04 -21.69 25.52
N ARG A 845 12.90 -22.00 24.55
CA ARG A 845 14.10 -22.80 24.77
C ARG A 845 15.15 -21.98 25.49
N GLU A 846 15.71 -22.54 26.56
CA GLU A 846 16.74 -21.90 27.38
C GLU A 846 18.15 -22.14 26.83
N HIS A 847 18.96 -21.08 26.92
CA HIS A 847 20.34 -21.02 26.46
C HIS A 847 21.23 -20.33 27.51
N ALA A 848 22.49 -20.75 27.60
CA ALA A 848 23.49 -20.01 28.36
C ALA A 848 23.99 -18.81 27.55
N ALA A 849 24.24 -17.67 28.19
CA ALA A 849 24.81 -16.52 27.50
C ALA A 849 26.27 -16.79 27.09
N THR A 850 26.65 -16.37 25.88
CA THR A 850 28.06 -16.31 25.47
C THR A 850 28.76 -15.20 26.23
N ALA A 851 30.10 -15.22 26.30
CA ALA A 851 30.85 -14.17 27.00
C ALA A 851 30.62 -12.75 26.43
N GLU A 852 30.26 -12.64 25.14
CA GLU A 852 29.90 -11.37 24.52
C GLU A 852 28.51 -10.90 24.93
N LEU A 853 27.52 -11.78 24.81
CA LEU A 853 26.13 -11.51 25.21
C LEU A 853 26.04 -11.24 26.73
N ASP A 854 26.82 -11.93 27.54
CA ASP A 854 26.91 -11.71 29.00
C ASP A 854 27.36 -10.27 29.32
N ARG A 855 28.42 -9.79 28.65
CA ARG A 855 28.89 -8.39 28.81
C ARG A 855 27.85 -7.38 28.35
N GLU A 856 27.16 -7.66 27.25
CA GLU A 856 26.09 -6.81 26.73
C GLU A 856 24.92 -6.72 27.71
N LEU A 857 24.35 -7.86 28.10
CA LEU A 857 23.22 -7.94 29.02
C LEU A 857 23.56 -7.34 30.40
N THR A 858 24.79 -7.52 30.87
CA THR A 858 25.28 -6.86 32.09
C THR A 858 25.30 -5.34 31.96
N ARG A 859 25.76 -4.79 30.82
CA ARG A 859 25.72 -3.33 30.56
C ARG A 859 24.29 -2.82 30.49
N ILE A 860 23.40 -3.52 29.79
CA ILE A 860 21.98 -3.15 29.68
C ILE A 860 21.32 -3.14 31.06
N ARG A 861 21.50 -4.21 31.84
CA ARG A 861 21.00 -4.30 33.22
C ARG A 861 21.49 -3.16 34.10
N ALA A 862 22.78 -2.84 34.03
CA ALA A 862 23.35 -1.73 34.79
C ALA A 862 22.78 -0.37 34.35
N ALA A 863 22.57 -0.16 33.05
CA ALA A 863 22.00 1.07 32.52
C ALA A 863 20.55 1.26 32.96
N LEU A 864 19.71 0.22 32.85
CA LEU A 864 18.34 0.23 33.35
C LEU A 864 18.28 0.47 34.87
N ALA A 865 19.12 -0.19 35.65
CA ALA A 865 19.13 -0.05 37.11
C ALA A 865 19.35 1.39 37.59
N ARG A 866 20.06 2.23 36.82
CA ARG A 866 20.23 3.66 37.15
C ARG A 866 18.92 4.45 37.07
N HIS A 867 18.01 4.05 36.19
CA HIS A 867 16.73 4.73 36.00
C HIS A 867 15.66 4.27 37.00
N PHE A 868 15.78 3.04 37.52
CA PHE A 868 14.86 2.41 38.47
C PHE A 868 15.45 2.32 39.89
N ALA A 869 16.04 3.42 40.38
CA ALA A 869 16.55 3.49 41.74
C ALA A 869 15.43 3.26 42.77
N GLY A 870 15.65 2.41 43.78
CA GLY A 870 14.66 2.10 44.81
C GLY A 870 13.72 0.92 44.49
N PHE A 871 13.90 0.23 43.38
CA PHE A 871 13.13 -0.98 43.02
C PHE A 871 13.82 -2.28 43.46
N GLY A 872 15.07 -2.23 43.93
CA GLY A 872 15.89 -3.41 44.17
C GLY A 872 16.65 -3.87 42.93
N ALA A 873 17.36 -5.00 43.02
CA ALA A 873 18.13 -5.52 41.90
C ALA A 873 17.21 -6.05 40.80
N ILE A 874 17.51 -5.73 39.53
CA ILE A 874 16.85 -6.37 38.37
C ILE A 874 17.24 -7.85 38.36
N VAL A 875 16.27 -8.75 38.42
CA VAL A 875 16.49 -10.21 38.42
C VAL A 875 16.18 -10.86 37.07
N GLU A 876 15.24 -10.29 36.31
CA GLU A 876 14.90 -10.74 34.96
C GLU A 876 14.54 -9.56 34.05
N LEU A 877 14.73 -9.75 32.75
CA LEU A 877 14.29 -8.83 31.69
C LEU A 877 13.53 -9.63 30.63
N ASP A 878 12.45 -9.06 30.11
CA ASP A 878 11.66 -9.66 29.04
C ASP A 878 11.39 -8.63 27.93
N TYR A 879 11.75 -9.01 26.71
CA TYR A 879 11.75 -8.20 25.50
C TYR A 879 10.66 -8.62 24.50
N LEU A 880 9.72 -9.47 24.90
CA LEU A 880 8.67 -9.98 24.02
C LEU A 880 7.86 -8.87 23.34
N ASP A 881 7.53 -7.81 24.11
CA ASP A 881 6.82 -6.62 23.63
C ASP A 881 7.22 -5.37 24.45
N GLY A 882 8.28 -4.68 24.04
CA GLY A 882 8.86 -3.58 24.81
C GLY A 882 9.94 -4.09 25.78
N ILE A 883 10.06 -3.46 26.96
CA ILE A 883 11.05 -3.84 27.98
C ILE A 883 10.32 -4.03 29.31
N ARG A 884 10.16 -5.28 29.72
CA ARG A 884 9.60 -5.66 31.02
C ARG A 884 10.72 -6.05 31.96
N ILE A 885 10.67 -5.51 33.18
CA ILE A 885 11.74 -5.55 34.16
C ILE A 885 11.17 -6.13 35.44
N TYR A 886 11.77 -7.23 35.90
CA TYR A 886 11.43 -7.89 37.15
C TYR A 886 12.49 -7.58 38.19
N PHE A 887 12.06 -7.16 39.37
CA PHE A 887 12.95 -6.78 40.46
C PHE A 887 12.94 -7.81 41.60
N ALA A 888 14.02 -7.84 42.38
CA ALA A 888 14.14 -8.68 43.57
C ALA A 888 13.12 -8.32 44.68
N SER A 889 12.50 -7.14 44.61
CA SER A 889 11.36 -6.75 45.45
C SER A 889 10.03 -7.40 45.03
N GLU A 890 10.03 -8.16 43.94
CA GLU A 890 8.83 -8.63 43.22
C GLU A 890 8.01 -7.52 42.54
N ASP A 891 8.51 -6.27 42.55
CA ASP A 891 7.98 -5.23 41.68
C ASP A 891 8.22 -5.61 40.22
N VAL A 892 7.33 -5.15 39.34
CA VAL A 892 7.51 -5.22 37.89
C VAL A 892 7.26 -3.85 37.29
N ALA A 893 8.14 -3.43 36.39
CA ALA A 893 7.92 -2.26 35.54
C ALA A 893 8.03 -2.67 34.07
N HIS A 894 7.11 -2.21 33.23
CA HIS A 894 7.08 -2.58 31.82
C HIS A 894 6.90 -1.34 30.96
N VAL A 895 7.96 -0.99 30.23
CA VAL A 895 7.99 0.17 29.33
C VAL A 895 7.69 -0.30 27.91
N ARG A 896 6.72 0.34 27.25
CA ARG A 896 6.25 -0.11 25.94
C ARG A 896 5.85 1.05 25.02
N PRO A 897 6.41 1.15 23.81
CA PRO A 897 5.87 1.99 22.74
C PRO A 897 4.44 1.57 22.36
N SER A 898 3.51 2.51 22.25
CA SER A 898 2.16 2.22 21.77
C SER A 898 2.15 2.02 20.25
N GLY A 899 1.51 0.95 19.78
CA GLY A 899 1.31 0.69 18.35
C GLY A 899 0.10 1.42 17.74
N ASN A 900 -0.75 2.07 18.55
CA ASN A 900 -2.01 2.67 18.11
C ASN A 900 -1.98 4.21 18.08
N ALA A 901 -1.02 4.83 18.76
CA ALA A 901 -0.90 6.27 18.92
C ALA A 901 0.55 6.63 19.30
N PRO A 902 1.01 7.88 19.07
CA PRO A 902 2.33 8.36 19.48
C PRO A 902 2.39 8.50 21.02
N GLN A 903 2.47 7.37 21.71
CA GLN A 903 2.38 7.25 23.16
C GLN A 903 3.44 6.27 23.68
N LEU A 904 3.96 6.55 24.87
CA LEU A 904 4.85 5.64 25.60
C LEU A 904 4.15 5.20 26.89
N ARG A 905 3.98 3.89 27.07
CA ARG A 905 3.27 3.31 28.22
C ARG A 905 4.23 2.77 29.26
N ILE A 906 3.81 2.85 30.52
CA ILE A 906 4.40 2.12 31.64
C ILE A 906 3.31 1.30 32.34
N TYR A 907 3.58 0.02 32.56
CA TYR A 907 2.74 -0.86 33.37
C TYR A 907 3.53 -1.26 34.62
N ALA A 908 2.88 -1.28 35.77
CA ALA A 908 3.45 -1.67 37.04
C ALA A 908 2.67 -2.84 37.65
N LEU A 909 3.38 -3.76 38.30
CA LEU A 909 2.79 -4.75 39.21
C LEU A 909 3.52 -4.72 40.55
N ALA A 910 2.77 -4.76 41.64
CA ALA A 910 3.31 -4.88 43.00
C ALA A 910 2.33 -5.67 43.90
N ASP A 911 2.82 -6.14 45.05
CA ASP A 911 1.99 -6.82 46.05
C ASP A 911 1.07 -5.86 46.83
N ASP A 912 1.34 -4.56 46.73
CA ASP A 912 0.59 -3.47 47.34
C ASP A 912 0.09 -2.48 46.27
N ALA A 913 -1.16 -2.04 46.40
CA ALA A 913 -1.78 -1.14 45.44
C ALA A 913 -1.11 0.25 45.40
N ALA A 914 -0.77 0.81 46.57
CA ALA A 914 -0.12 2.12 46.65
C ALA A 914 1.28 2.07 46.02
N ARG A 915 1.99 0.94 46.17
CA ARG A 915 3.27 0.72 45.49
C ARG A 915 3.13 0.69 43.97
N ALA A 916 2.14 -0.02 43.42
CA ALA A 916 1.91 -0.03 41.98
C ALA A 916 1.61 1.38 41.43
N GLU A 917 0.86 2.18 42.18
CA GLU A 917 0.60 3.60 41.85
C GLU A 917 1.85 4.47 41.93
N GLU A 918 2.68 4.27 42.95
CA GLU A 918 3.95 4.97 43.10
C GLU A 918 4.87 4.72 41.91
N ILE A 919 4.98 3.46 41.44
CA ILE A 919 5.81 3.09 40.29
C ILE A 919 5.36 3.86 39.03
N VAL A 920 4.05 3.90 38.77
CA VAL A 920 3.50 4.62 37.61
C VAL A 920 3.72 6.13 37.77
N ALA A 921 3.50 6.68 38.97
CA ALA A 921 3.72 8.10 39.25
C ALA A 921 5.20 8.51 39.04
N GLN A 922 6.15 7.70 39.50
CA GLN A 922 7.58 7.89 39.24
C GLN A 922 7.89 7.76 37.73
N GLY A 923 7.18 6.87 37.04
CA GLY A 923 7.25 6.68 35.59
C GLY A 923 6.90 7.93 34.80
N LEU A 924 5.78 8.57 35.18
CA LEU A 924 5.13 9.66 34.46
C LEU A 924 5.49 11.06 34.95
N ALA A 925 6.26 11.20 36.02
CA ALA A 925 6.63 12.50 36.57
C ALA A 925 7.28 13.40 35.48
N GLU A 926 7.00 14.70 35.52
CA GLU A 926 7.58 15.69 34.61
C GLU A 926 8.43 16.70 35.40
N PRO A 927 9.57 17.17 34.85
CA PRO A 927 10.16 16.80 33.56
C PRO A 927 11.02 15.52 33.61
N ASP A 928 11.30 15.02 34.81
CA ASP A 928 12.38 14.06 35.05
C ASP A 928 11.91 12.64 35.37
N GLY A 929 10.69 12.23 35.02
CA GLY A 929 10.18 10.87 35.27
C GLY A 929 10.99 9.78 34.57
N ILE A 930 10.82 8.53 34.99
CA ILE A 930 11.61 7.39 34.46
C ILE A 930 11.52 7.33 32.94
N LEU A 931 10.32 7.50 32.37
CA LEU A 931 10.12 7.46 30.92
C LEU A 931 10.86 8.60 30.18
N ARG A 932 10.91 9.81 30.77
CA ARG A 932 11.63 10.96 30.21
C ARG A 932 13.14 10.76 30.26
N ARG A 933 13.66 10.23 31.37
CA ARG A 933 15.10 9.92 31.51
C ARG A 933 15.55 8.79 30.59
N LEU A 934 14.73 7.76 30.42
CA LEU A 934 14.99 6.70 29.43
C LEU A 934 15.01 7.26 28.01
N ALA A 935 14.06 8.14 27.66
CA ALA A 935 14.03 8.81 26.37
C ALA A 935 15.29 9.66 26.14
N SER A 936 15.73 10.43 27.14
CA SER A 936 16.95 11.23 27.04
C SER A 936 18.20 10.37 26.84
N ASP A 937 18.42 9.34 27.67
CA ASP A 937 19.58 8.43 27.56
C ASP A 937 19.59 7.66 26.22
N ALA A 938 18.42 7.33 25.68
CA ALA A 938 18.31 6.68 24.39
C ALA A 938 18.64 7.60 23.20
N MET A 939 18.35 8.90 23.34
CA MET A 939 18.58 9.89 22.27
C MET A 939 19.97 10.53 22.34
N ASP A 940 20.59 10.56 23.51
CA ASP A 940 22.00 10.97 23.68
C ASP A 940 22.93 9.94 23.03
N ARG A 941 23.21 10.15 21.74
CA ARG A 941 24.35 9.53 21.06
C ARG A 941 25.59 10.13 21.68
N GLY A 942 26.13 9.51 22.72
CA GLY A 942 27.37 9.94 23.34
C GLY A 942 28.40 10.32 22.28
N GLU A 943 28.90 11.54 22.36
CA GLU A 943 30.05 12.03 21.59
C GLU A 943 31.27 11.12 21.76
#